data_AF-Q5T1B0-F1
#
_entry.id   AF-Q5T1B0-F1
#
_cell.length_a   1.000
_cell.length_b   1.000
_cell.length_c   1.000
_cell.angle_alpha   90.00
_cell.angle_beta   90.00
_cell.angle_gamma   90.00
#
_symmetry.space_group_name_H-M   'P 1'
#
loop_
_entity.id
_entity.type
_entity.pdbx_description
1 polymer ?
#
loop_
_entity_poly.entity_id
_entity_poly.type
_entity_poly.pdbx_seq_one_letter_code
_entity_poly.pdbx_strand_id
1 'polypeptide(L)'
;MSLPKTPSTPLNSTSTSESKKLKVSVAKEGTRGLPELKEKKNMVDRSKLLPTSLQNEFIPKEVLLSLTYAANAGPCPENLLPPKKIKTPKGTLPRLVDHVWHHPVRRNKFKYLIDHPVSLTGAGRDISFLYDVTYAKGQTREKAVCPPHLARSLQSHDGVIVPHKPKTLTDTLIPEEFHIVSSTGVSGLECYDDKYTTLLTDSENRLLLFPSMKPNKRVEVAQLNDVMDTMLERAGVENQEYTGPTKMHKLLHILKKEQTIYNMIFHELIRQVSVDCADRGELLSKVRERYVQMLDQIARQMIDFYKDLVTQRVMDQRILEELYNFKHVIEELTRELCLVRAHDVKLTKETEKAHKDLAQALLNAEKNAKIVEEYHDLYTLQRERMENDMKKLVAERDIWSSATYELALKVIERNRVILARRLYLNEKGWNKYTKHFIILLSNKDTEDLALLQKLTQKWRNLVNKLKQEVEQMEESTSETLKIVKDGLIKWQEFFNEKDILSPNKGNIFNSVLLDFKQWQKILNEKKEEFTGDVLLSKYDTLKIIKHLQENWADIGLGIFNRHKSLEGEMPSERQYMEEIIKNIQKLYKEYEIRINGDNGYSKILPSLISSLDFCSFKLENLEFPDTPLEEWQEIDEKINEMKSHLDILLNLTGIVPQHIDVDSVSVLQAYIFNMIQQWLLKIGNEINNGNIELQHHMDELHISMIQWMVNLLILMIPNFTDQDCLLKLEEESAEKHDIGVARLELDAIELTRKLYQYSSYLSSCCKGMVTAMALSKSTNSHKNATEDLYEVDKLKKECYEWINTCSCLLSNIKGRKITLLTYEEIERLLEEEAVKEFIEPEIDESFKEDEEESKEDRKLQEENKERAEEQPSTSTEKEKLIRFIGEDENVHSKPLFETDVLSSWRESAKQGTLAQKYLEAMAVIEHMQEKLLEVENRARQAEEKFEDAYEKLHHTLIKNKDLEELVMTSRKESKEEKENQDEREVKEEEEQQEEEEVRSAENSSKSPKKGH
;
A
#
# COMPACT_ATOMS: atom_id res chain seq x y z
N MET A 1 2.92 10.81 -61.42
CA MET A 1 3.44 9.75 -62.30
C MET A 1 3.68 8.50 -61.46
N SER A 2 3.26 7.34 -62.00
CA SER A 2 3.48 5.96 -61.52
C SER A 2 3.08 5.61 -60.07
N LEU A 3 1.83 5.15 -59.93
CA LEU A 3 1.45 4.07 -59.00
C LEU A 3 1.97 2.73 -59.56
N PRO A 4 2.32 1.76 -58.70
CA PRO A 4 1.49 0.56 -58.64
C PRO A 4 1.23 0.07 -57.21
N LYS A 5 -0.05 -0.13 -56.90
CA LYS A 5 -0.59 -0.92 -55.78
C LYS A 5 -1.08 -2.27 -56.33
N THR A 6 -1.22 -3.23 -55.41
CA THR A 6 -1.90 -4.56 -55.47
C THR A 6 -1.03 -5.74 -55.94
N PRO A 7 -1.21 -6.98 -55.41
CA PRO A 7 -2.42 -7.52 -54.78
C PRO A 7 -2.27 -8.31 -53.47
N SER A 8 -3.34 -8.28 -52.68
CA SER A 8 -3.73 -9.23 -51.64
C SER A 8 -4.54 -10.38 -52.24
N THR A 9 -4.26 -11.63 -51.88
CA THR A 9 -5.17 -12.79 -52.06
C THR A 9 -4.90 -13.84 -50.97
N PRO A 10 -5.91 -14.65 -50.58
CA PRO A 10 -6.10 -15.06 -49.19
C PRO A 10 -5.98 -16.57 -48.92
N LEU A 11 -5.99 -16.89 -47.61
CA LEU A 11 -6.58 -18.08 -46.97
C LEU A 11 -6.27 -19.46 -47.56
N ASN A 12 -5.37 -20.19 -46.89
CA ASN A 12 -5.45 -21.66 -46.81
C ASN A 12 -5.38 -22.08 -45.34
N SER A 13 -6.57 -22.31 -44.77
CA SER A 13 -6.78 -23.01 -43.52
C SER A 13 -6.93 -24.50 -43.82
N THR A 14 -5.92 -25.29 -43.46
CA THR A 14 -6.03 -26.76 -43.41
C THR A 14 -5.80 -27.20 -41.97
N SER A 15 -6.91 -27.49 -41.30
CA SER A 15 -6.98 -28.22 -40.04
C SER A 15 -6.83 -29.71 -40.33
N THR A 16 -5.76 -30.32 -39.85
CA THR A 16 -5.63 -31.78 -39.76
C THR A 16 -5.18 -32.15 -38.36
N SER A 17 -6.13 -32.65 -37.58
CA SER A 17 -5.93 -33.33 -36.32
C SER A 17 -5.39 -34.74 -36.59
N GLU A 18 -4.15 -35.02 -36.21
CA GLU A 18 -3.70 -36.40 -36.00
C GLU A 18 -2.97 -36.50 -34.66
N SER A 19 -3.74 -36.96 -33.67
CA SER A 19 -3.28 -37.50 -32.41
C SER A 19 -2.45 -38.77 -32.63
N LYS A 20 -1.12 -38.65 -32.62
CA LYS A 20 -0.21 -39.79 -32.46
C LYS A 20 0.48 -39.73 -31.10
N LYS A 21 -0.05 -40.55 -30.18
CA LYS A 21 0.64 -41.04 -28.98
C LYS A 21 2.04 -41.53 -29.36
N LEU A 22 3.08 -40.83 -28.92
CA LEU A 22 4.45 -41.36 -28.94
C LEU A 22 4.94 -41.57 -27.51
N LYS A 23 5.18 -42.85 -27.25
CA LYS A 23 5.71 -43.47 -26.04
C LYS A 23 6.86 -42.68 -25.41
N VAL A 24 6.71 -42.46 -24.11
CA VAL A 24 7.78 -42.17 -23.16
C VAL A 24 8.78 -43.35 -23.18
N SER A 25 9.96 -43.13 -23.76
CA SER A 25 11.11 -44.01 -23.57
C SER A 25 12.14 -43.29 -22.73
N VAL A 26 12.28 -43.74 -21.48
CA VAL A 26 13.31 -43.37 -20.52
C VAL A 26 14.66 -43.83 -21.07
N ALA A 27 15.39 -42.92 -21.72
CA ALA A 27 16.77 -43.15 -22.13
C ALA A 27 17.70 -42.55 -21.09
N LYS A 28 18.54 -43.43 -20.52
CA LYS A 28 19.51 -43.21 -19.45
C LYS A 28 20.40 -41.99 -19.69
N GLU A 29 20.65 -41.29 -18.59
CA GLU A 29 21.68 -40.27 -18.39
C GLU A 29 23.02 -40.68 -19.03
N GLY A 30 23.32 -40.07 -20.17
CA GLY A 30 24.68 -39.96 -20.68
C GLY A 30 25.08 -38.50 -20.55
N THR A 31 25.92 -38.22 -19.58
CA THR A 31 26.56 -36.94 -19.25
C THR A 31 27.09 -36.24 -20.50
N ARG A 32 26.25 -35.45 -21.17
CA ARG A 32 26.65 -34.66 -22.34
C ARG A 32 27.06 -33.27 -21.84
N GLY A 33 28.24 -33.22 -21.23
CA GLY A 33 28.95 -31.96 -20.99
C GLY A 33 29.13 -31.21 -22.32
N LEU A 34 28.86 -29.91 -22.29
CA LEU A 34 29.07 -29.00 -23.41
C LEU A 34 30.54 -29.03 -23.87
N PRO A 35 30.82 -28.86 -25.17
CA PRO A 35 32.13 -29.15 -25.74
C PRO A 35 33.21 -28.18 -25.24
N GLU A 36 34.34 -28.72 -24.78
CA GLU A 36 35.56 -27.94 -24.56
C GLU A 36 35.97 -27.22 -25.84
N LEU A 37 35.89 -25.88 -25.82
CA LEU A 37 36.45 -25.02 -26.85
C LEU A 37 37.97 -25.15 -26.82
N LYS A 38 38.51 -26.04 -27.65
CA LYS A 38 39.95 -26.10 -27.94
C LYS A 38 40.37 -24.77 -28.56
N GLU A 39 41.01 -23.92 -27.76
CA GLU A 39 41.70 -22.72 -28.21
C GLU A 39 42.73 -23.11 -29.28
N LYS A 40 42.37 -22.93 -30.55
CA LYS A 40 43.33 -23.01 -31.66
C LYS A 40 44.22 -21.78 -31.57
N LYS A 41 45.37 -21.93 -30.92
CA LYS A 41 46.52 -21.03 -31.02
C LYS A 41 47.01 -21.03 -32.47
N ASN A 42 46.42 -20.17 -33.30
CA ASN A 42 46.98 -19.84 -34.60
C ASN A 42 48.26 -19.03 -34.37
N MET A 43 49.40 -19.73 -34.22
CA MET A 43 50.72 -19.12 -34.30
C MET A 43 50.90 -18.57 -35.72
N VAL A 44 50.70 -17.27 -35.88
CA VAL A 44 51.07 -16.56 -37.10
C VAL A 44 52.59 -16.46 -37.12
N ASP A 45 53.21 -17.21 -38.03
CA ASP A 45 54.65 -17.30 -38.24
C ASP A 45 55.20 -15.94 -38.71
N ARG A 46 55.99 -15.29 -37.83
CA ARG A 46 56.58 -13.95 -38.05
C ARG A 46 57.73 -13.94 -39.06
N SER A 47 58.09 -15.08 -39.68
CA SER A 47 59.25 -15.18 -40.56
C SER A 47 59.00 -14.87 -42.04
N LYS A 48 57.74 -14.75 -42.49
CA LYS A 48 57.43 -14.38 -43.88
C LYS A 48 57.16 -12.88 -44.03
N LEU A 49 57.89 -12.23 -44.93
CA LEU A 49 57.64 -10.85 -45.34
C LEU A 49 56.21 -10.70 -45.85
N LEU A 50 55.43 -9.83 -45.22
CA LEU A 50 54.11 -9.43 -45.68
C LEU A 50 54.21 -8.70 -47.03
N PRO A 51 53.18 -8.84 -47.91
CA PRO A 51 53.20 -8.31 -49.27
C PRO A 51 53.50 -6.81 -49.32
N THR A 52 54.28 -6.41 -50.33
CA THR A 52 54.81 -5.05 -50.53
C THR A 52 53.75 -3.95 -50.55
N SER A 53 52.48 -4.28 -50.81
CA SER A 53 51.39 -3.30 -50.79
C SER A 53 51.09 -2.73 -49.40
N LEU A 54 51.49 -3.40 -48.32
CA LEU A 54 51.30 -2.92 -46.94
C LEU A 54 52.55 -2.23 -46.36
N GLN A 55 53.67 -2.16 -47.09
CA GLN A 55 54.90 -1.54 -46.57
C GLN A 55 54.87 0.00 -46.59
N ASN A 56 53.89 0.64 -47.23
CA ASN A 56 53.79 2.10 -47.28
C ASN A 56 52.87 2.73 -46.22
N GLU A 57 52.27 1.93 -45.33
CA GLU A 57 51.41 2.42 -44.24
C GLU A 57 52.01 2.19 -42.84
N PHE A 58 53.34 2.31 -42.71
CA PHE A 58 53.96 2.26 -41.38
C PHE A 58 53.69 3.55 -40.62
N ILE A 59 52.83 3.46 -39.61
CA ILE A 59 52.73 4.44 -38.53
C ILE A 59 54.11 4.51 -37.86
N PRO A 60 54.74 5.70 -37.73
CA PRO A 60 56.05 5.84 -37.11
C PRO A 60 56.08 5.21 -35.72
N LYS A 61 57.17 4.50 -35.39
CA LYS A 61 57.32 3.81 -34.10
C LYS A 61 57.19 4.77 -32.93
N GLU A 62 57.55 6.05 -33.09
CA GLU A 62 57.38 7.07 -32.05
C GLU A 62 55.91 7.33 -31.72
N VAL A 63 55.02 7.31 -32.72
CA VAL A 63 53.56 7.48 -32.53
C VAL A 63 52.98 6.26 -31.80
N LEU A 64 53.38 5.05 -32.19
CA LEU A 64 52.98 3.81 -31.51
C LEU A 64 53.49 3.75 -30.07
N LEU A 65 54.74 4.15 -29.82
CA LEU A 65 55.29 4.25 -28.47
C LEU A 65 54.51 5.28 -27.64
N SER A 66 54.21 6.46 -28.20
CA SER A 66 53.43 7.50 -27.51
C SER A 66 52.02 7.03 -27.14
N LEU A 67 51.34 6.34 -28.06
CA LEU A 67 50.04 5.71 -27.81
C LEU A 67 50.13 4.61 -26.76
N THR A 68 51.19 3.79 -26.77
CA THR A 68 51.39 2.71 -25.79
C THR A 68 51.70 3.26 -24.39
N TYR A 69 52.51 4.33 -24.32
CA TYR A 69 52.78 5.04 -23.06
C TYR A 69 51.52 5.70 -22.50
N ALA A 70 50.65 6.26 -23.36
CA ALA A 70 49.36 6.80 -22.94
C ALA A 70 48.39 5.69 -22.45
N ALA A 71 48.40 4.52 -23.08
CA ALA A 71 47.59 3.37 -22.68
C ALA A 71 48.03 2.74 -21.34
N ASN A 72 49.32 2.85 -21.00
CA ASN A 72 49.90 2.37 -19.74
C ASN A 72 49.98 3.48 -18.67
N ALA A 73 49.05 4.44 -18.68
CA ALA A 73 48.90 5.37 -17.58
C ALA A 73 48.65 4.55 -16.29
N GLY A 74 49.67 4.48 -15.44
CA GLY A 74 49.60 3.81 -14.14
C GLY A 74 48.47 4.38 -13.28
N PRO A 75 48.11 3.68 -12.18
CA PRO A 75 47.03 4.12 -11.29
C PRO A 75 47.22 5.58 -10.88
N CYS A 76 46.13 6.35 -11.00
CA CYS A 76 46.12 7.79 -10.77
C CYS A 76 46.68 8.11 -9.38
N PRO A 77 47.74 8.94 -9.26
CA PRO A 77 48.31 9.29 -7.97
C PRO A 77 47.26 9.98 -7.08
N GLU A 78 47.28 9.62 -5.79
CA GLU A 78 46.28 9.96 -4.77
C GLU A 78 45.99 11.47 -4.65
N ASN A 79 46.95 12.31 -5.07
CA ASN A 79 46.84 13.77 -5.06
C ASN A 79 45.84 14.33 -6.08
N LEU A 80 45.37 13.53 -7.04
CA LEU A 80 44.35 13.92 -8.02
C LEU A 80 42.95 13.41 -7.65
N LEU A 81 42.80 12.66 -6.56
CA LEU A 81 41.48 12.30 -6.03
C LEU A 81 40.88 13.50 -5.28
N PRO A 82 39.56 13.74 -5.39
CA PRO A 82 38.90 14.81 -4.67
C PRO A 82 39.13 14.70 -3.15
N PRO A 83 39.44 15.81 -2.46
CA PRO A 83 39.73 15.79 -1.03
C PRO A 83 38.52 15.32 -0.23
N LYS A 84 38.72 14.31 0.63
CA LYS A 84 37.68 13.79 1.55
C LYS A 84 37.23 14.92 2.47
N LYS A 85 35.93 15.27 2.40
CA LYS A 85 35.33 16.38 3.15
C LYS A 85 35.40 16.13 4.66
N ILE A 86 36.27 16.87 5.35
CA ILE A 86 36.30 16.97 6.81
C ILE A 86 35.23 17.99 7.23
N LYS A 87 34.38 17.62 8.20
CA LYS A 87 33.28 18.44 8.74
C LYS A 87 33.82 19.76 9.33
N THR A 88 33.40 20.89 8.76
CA THR A 88 33.73 22.24 9.25
C THR A 88 32.74 22.75 10.31
N PRO A 89 33.18 23.55 11.29
CA PRO A 89 32.37 24.00 12.42
C PRO A 89 31.56 25.26 12.10
N LYS A 90 30.40 25.37 12.75
CA LYS A 90 29.42 26.47 12.67
C LYS A 90 30.05 27.80 13.09
N GLY A 91 30.16 28.74 12.15
CA GLY A 91 30.59 30.12 12.41
C GLY A 91 29.95 31.07 11.40
N THR A 92 29.01 31.86 11.88
CA THR A 92 28.16 32.81 11.15
C THR A 92 28.99 33.90 10.46
N LEU A 93 29.08 33.88 9.14
CA LEU A 93 29.58 35.01 8.33
C LEU A 93 28.70 35.25 7.10
N PRO A 94 28.62 36.50 6.61
CA PRO A 94 27.67 36.93 5.59
C PRO A 94 28.02 36.32 4.23
N ARG A 95 26.95 36.03 3.46
CA ARG A 95 26.91 35.46 2.10
C ARG A 95 28.23 35.61 1.33
N LEU A 96 28.90 34.47 1.11
CA LEU A 96 30.08 34.32 0.27
C LEU A 96 29.79 34.87 -1.13
N VAL A 97 30.49 35.94 -1.52
CA VAL A 97 30.42 36.52 -2.86
C VAL A 97 31.02 35.52 -3.84
N ASP A 98 30.27 35.25 -4.91
CA ASP A 98 30.49 34.17 -5.86
C ASP A 98 31.93 34.19 -6.43
N HIS A 99 32.66 33.09 -6.19
CA HIS A 99 34.05 32.90 -6.62
C HIS A 99 34.23 32.90 -8.14
N VAL A 100 33.12 32.90 -8.90
CA VAL A 100 33.12 33.04 -10.36
C VAL A 100 33.85 34.31 -10.83
N TRP A 101 33.80 35.42 -10.07
CA TRP A 101 34.41 36.69 -10.47
C TRP A 101 35.91 36.82 -10.18
N HIS A 102 36.49 35.94 -9.35
CA HIS A 102 37.89 36.03 -8.92
C HIS A 102 38.84 35.01 -9.56
N HIS A 103 38.38 34.21 -10.53
CA HIS A 103 39.25 33.21 -11.17
C HIS A 103 40.33 33.85 -12.08
N PRO A 104 41.65 33.65 -11.81
CA PRO A 104 42.74 34.35 -12.52
C PRO A 104 42.73 34.16 -14.04
N VAL A 105 42.37 32.95 -14.50
CA VAL A 105 42.39 32.58 -15.92
C VAL A 105 41.30 33.32 -16.71
N ARG A 106 40.12 33.54 -16.09
CA ARG A 106 39.04 34.33 -16.71
C ARG A 106 39.35 35.82 -16.68
N ARG A 107 40.00 36.31 -15.62
CA ARG A 107 40.46 37.72 -15.54
C ARG A 107 41.44 38.06 -16.66
N ASN A 108 42.29 37.11 -17.08
CA ASN A 108 43.15 37.29 -18.25
C ASN A 108 42.38 37.43 -19.57
N LYS A 109 41.23 36.76 -19.74
CA LYS A 109 40.37 36.96 -20.92
C LYS A 109 39.75 38.35 -20.97
N PHE A 110 39.40 38.90 -19.81
CA PHE A 110 38.82 40.26 -19.71
C PHE A 110 39.85 41.34 -19.42
N LYS A 111 41.15 40.99 -19.39
CA LYS A 111 42.24 41.93 -19.14
C LYS A 111 42.20 43.10 -20.11
N TYR A 112 41.80 42.86 -21.35
CA TYR A 112 41.57 43.91 -22.35
C TYR A 112 40.51 44.94 -21.92
N LEU A 113 39.37 44.51 -21.35
CA LEU A 113 38.31 45.43 -20.90
C LEU A 113 38.69 46.18 -19.62
N ILE A 114 39.48 45.55 -18.74
CA ILE A 114 39.94 46.16 -17.47
C ILE A 114 41.07 47.15 -17.71
N ASP A 115 42.00 46.82 -18.61
CA ASP A 115 43.14 47.68 -18.97
C ASP A 115 42.70 48.85 -19.89
N HIS A 116 41.47 48.82 -20.42
CA HIS A 116 40.88 49.87 -21.28
C HIS A 116 39.55 50.41 -20.72
N PRO A 117 39.56 51.12 -19.57
CA PRO A 117 38.36 51.72 -19.02
C PRO A 117 37.77 52.78 -19.95
N VAL A 118 36.44 52.76 -20.09
CA VAL A 118 35.66 53.73 -20.86
C VAL A 118 35.85 55.13 -20.28
N SER A 119 36.53 56.03 -20.98
CA SER A 119 36.57 57.44 -20.60
C SER A 119 35.47 58.20 -21.33
N LEU A 120 34.57 58.83 -20.57
CA LEU A 120 33.49 59.69 -21.08
C LEU A 120 34.00 60.97 -21.76
N THR A 121 35.31 61.24 -21.73
CA THR A 121 35.93 62.47 -22.24
C THR A 121 36.58 62.34 -23.62
N GLY A 122 36.31 61.26 -24.37
CA GLY A 122 36.55 61.22 -25.83
C GLY A 122 38.01 61.15 -26.28
N ALA A 123 38.95 60.84 -25.39
CA ALA A 123 40.39 60.75 -25.71
C ALA A 123 40.95 59.30 -25.73
N GLY A 124 40.08 58.30 -25.93
CA GLY A 124 40.44 56.89 -26.09
C GLY A 124 40.46 56.45 -27.56
N ARG A 125 41.35 55.52 -27.92
CA ARG A 125 41.64 55.06 -29.29
C ARG A 125 40.45 54.33 -29.93
N ASP A 126 40.32 54.54 -31.24
CA ASP A 126 39.28 54.05 -32.13
C ASP A 126 39.01 52.53 -31.99
N ILE A 127 37.73 52.19 -31.77
CA ILE A 127 37.19 50.82 -31.63
C ILE A 127 36.27 50.46 -32.81
N SER A 128 36.50 51.05 -33.97
CA SER A 128 35.83 50.76 -35.25
C SER A 128 35.80 49.27 -35.64
N PHE A 129 36.59 48.40 -34.98
CA PHE A 129 36.51 46.93 -35.15
C PHE A 129 35.29 46.25 -34.49
N LEU A 130 34.51 46.95 -33.65
CA LEU A 130 33.32 46.39 -33.01
C LEU A 130 32.02 46.55 -33.84
N TYR A 131 32.07 47.23 -34.98
CA TYR A 131 30.91 47.30 -35.86
C TYR A 131 30.87 46.08 -36.79
N ASP A 132 29.83 45.27 -36.61
CA ASP A 132 29.56 44.09 -37.43
C ASP A 132 29.42 44.46 -38.91
N VAL A 133 30.43 44.07 -39.68
CA VAL A 133 30.41 44.11 -41.15
C VAL A 133 29.41 43.05 -41.62
N THR A 134 28.21 43.48 -42.00
CA THR A 134 27.19 42.54 -42.51
C THR A 134 27.40 42.28 -44.00
N TYR A 135 27.53 41.00 -44.34
CA TYR A 135 27.77 40.51 -45.70
C TYR A 135 26.43 40.22 -46.38
N ALA A 136 26.07 40.99 -47.41
CA ALA A 136 24.93 40.71 -48.28
C ALA A 136 25.40 40.52 -49.72
N LYS A 137 25.29 39.27 -50.23
CA LYS A 137 25.56 38.88 -51.63
C LYS A 137 26.93 39.31 -52.19
N GLY A 138 28.00 39.03 -51.44
CA GLY A 138 29.36 38.99 -51.99
C GLY A 138 30.03 40.34 -52.28
N GLN A 139 29.41 41.48 -51.92
CA GLN A 139 30.06 42.78 -51.92
C GLN A 139 29.90 43.48 -50.58
N THR A 140 31.02 43.99 -50.04
CA THR A 140 31.08 44.78 -48.81
C THR A 140 30.40 46.13 -49.02
N ARG A 141 29.33 46.41 -48.26
CA ARG A 141 28.75 47.75 -48.16
C ARG A 141 28.89 48.25 -46.74
N GLU A 142 29.93 49.05 -46.52
CA GLU A 142 30.04 49.94 -45.38
C GLU A 142 28.92 50.98 -45.47
N LYS A 143 28.13 51.16 -44.41
CA LYS A 143 27.07 52.17 -44.39
C LYS A 143 27.72 53.55 -44.39
N ALA A 144 27.79 54.16 -45.57
CA ALA A 144 28.30 55.51 -45.79
C ALA A 144 27.51 56.53 -44.96
N VAL A 145 28.09 56.99 -43.86
CA VAL A 145 27.66 58.22 -43.17
C VAL A 145 28.44 59.37 -43.80
N CYS A 146 27.75 60.09 -44.68
CA CYS A 146 28.05 61.41 -45.26
C CYS A 146 29.45 61.66 -45.89
N PRO A 147 29.50 62.08 -47.17
CA PRO A 147 30.75 62.42 -47.85
C PRO A 147 31.32 63.76 -47.32
N PRO A 148 32.57 63.80 -46.82
CA PRO A 148 33.26 65.05 -46.62
C PRO A 148 33.72 65.55 -47.99
N HIS A 149 32.97 66.52 -48.48
CA HIS A 149 33.39 67.65 -49.28
C HIS A 149 34.69 67.47 -50.10
N LEU A 150 34.51 67.45 -51.42
CA LEU A 150 35.51 67.79 -52.42
C LEU A 150 36.21 69.10 -51.99
N ALA A 151 37.33 69.00 -51.27
CA ALA A 151 38.18 70.14 -50.94
C ALA A 151 39.05 70.42 -52.16
N ARG A 152 38.38 71.05 -53.13
CA ARG A 152 38.89 72.14 -53.96
C ARG A 152 40.41 72.26 -53.98
N SER A 153 40.99 71.80 -55.08
CA SER A 153 42.08 72.44 -55.82
C SER A 153 42.57 73.73 -55.13
N LEU A 154 43.64 73.63 -54.35
CA LEU A 154 44.44 74.81 -54.02
C LEU A 154 45.18 75.22 -55.29
N GLN A 155 44.50 76.07 -56.07
CA GLN A 155 45.14 77.01 -56.97
C GLN A 155 45.99 77.96 -56.11
N SER A 156 47.28 77.67 -55.96
CA SER A 156 48.24 78.73 -55.69
C SER A 156 48.49 79.45 -57.02
N HIS A 157 47.72 80.52 -57.22
CA HIS A 157 48.04 81.62 -58.10
C HIS A 157 49.46 82.10 -57.84
N ASP A 158 50.34 81.97 -58.83
CA ASP A 158 51.32 83.04 -59.09
C ASP A 158 51.79 82.99 -60.55
N GLY A 159 51.95 84.16 -61.16
CA GLY A 159 52.70 84.34 -62.39
C GLY A 159 52.08 83.80 -63.69
N VAL A 160 51.45 84.71 -64.44
CA VAL A 160 51.09 84.57 -65.85
C VAL A 160 52.34 84.34 -66.69
N ILE A 161 52.76 83.09 -66.84
CA ILE A 161 53.63 82.64 -67.93
C ILE A 161 52.90 81.46 -68.57
N VAL A 162 52.46 81.70 -69.80
CA VAL A 162 51.86 80.70 -70.69
C VAL A 162 52.72 79.43 -70.61
N PRO A 163 52.15 78.29 -70.18
CA PRO A 163 52.92 77.07 -70.02
C PRO A 163 53.26 76.57 -71.43
N HIS A 164 54.42 76.98 -71.93
CA HIS A 164 55.10 76.20 -72.94
C HIS A 164 55.40 74.87 -72.28
N LYS A 165 54.50 73.90 -72.43
CA LYS A 165 54.87 72.49 -72.31
C LYS A 165 55.93 72.29 -73.39
N PRO A 166 57.22 72.17 -73.05
CA PRO A 166 58.20 71.84 -74.07
C PRO A 166 57.72 70.54 -74.69
N LYS A 167 57.54 70.53 -76.01
CA LYS A 167 57.06 69.34 -76.72
C LYS A 167 58.09 68.23 -76.47
N THR A 168 57.71 67.30 -75.60
CA THR A 168 58.50 66.11 -75.30
C THR A 168 58.54 65.25 -76.55
N LEU A 169 59.69 64.65 -76.86
CA LEU A 169 59.79 63.65 -77.91
C LEU A 169 58.78 62.53 -77.60
N THR A 170 57.83 62.29 -78.50
CA THR A 170 56.66 61.44 -78.22
C THR A 170 57.04 59.98 -77.97
N ASP A 171 58.27 59.58 -78.36
CA ASP A 171 58.75 58.21 -78.36
C ASP A 171 59.79 57.91 -77.27
N THR A 172 60.13 58.84 -76.37
CA THR A 172 61.05 58.52 -75.26
C THR A 172 60.29 58.17 -73.98
N LEU A 173 60.79 57.14 -73.28
CA LEU A 173 60.28 56.73 -71.96
C LEU A 173 61.14 57.29 -70.82
N ILE A 174 62.21 58.01 -71.13
CA ILE A 174 63.10 58.60 -70.11
C ILE A 174 62.29 59.64 -69.31
N PRO A 175 62.46 59.74 -67.98
CA PRO A 175 61.78 60.75 -67.20
C PRO A 175 62.29 62.16 -67.53
N GLU A 176 61.40 63.15 -67.42
CA GLU A 176 61.70 64.56 -67.73
C GLU A 176 62.90 65.10 -66.92
N GLU A 177 63.17 64.56 -65.73
CA GLU A 177 64.29 64.95 -64.85
C GLU A 177 65.69 64.75 -65.46
N PHE A 178 65.81 63.91 -66.49
CA PHE A 178 67.08 63.65 -67.17
C PHE A 178 67.19 64.32 -68.55
N HIS A 179 66.19 65.11 -68.97
CA HIS A 179 66.21 65.78 -70.27
C HIS A 179 67.15 66.99 -70.24
N ILE A 180 68.11 67.05 -71.17
CA ILE A 180 69.06 68.15 -71.31
C ILE A 180 68.62 69.00 -72.50
N VAL A 181 68.22 70.24 -72.23
CA VAL A 181 67.81 71.22 -73.24
C VAL A 181 68.89 72.30 -73.37
N SER A 182 69.32 72.62 -74.59
CA SER A 182 70.21 73.75 -74.83
C SER A 182 69.49 75.07 -74.54
N SER A 183 70.20 76.02 -73.95
CA SER A 183 69.65 77.34 -73.68
C SER A 183 69.31 78.04 -75.00
N THR A 184 68.09 78.57 -75.08
CA THR A 184 67.59 79.35 -76.23
C THR A 184 68.47 80.53 -76.64
N GLY A 185 69.44 80.93 -75.80
CA GLY A 185 70.25 82.13 -75.98
C GLY A 185 71.51 82.02 -76.84
N VAL A 186 71.91 80.85 -77.35
CA VAL A 186 73.30 80.69 -77.90
C VAL A 186 73.44 80.01 -79.27
N SER A 187 72.41 79.90 -80.12
CA SER A 187 72.63 79.40 -81.49
C SER A 187 71.78 80.12 -82.53
N GLY A 188 72.47 80.70 -83.52
CA GLY A 188 71.85 81.35 -84.68
C GLY A 188 71.05 80.36 -85.52
N LEU A 189 69.94 80.85 -86.07
CA LEU A 189 69.02 80.13 -86.94
C LEU A 189 69.74 79.61 -88.19
N GLU A 190 70.26 78.38 -88.19
CA GLU A 190 70.70 77.72 -89.41
C GLU A 190 69.50 77.08 -90.13
N CYS A 191 69.16 77.67 -91.28
CA CYS A 191 68.16 77.19 -92.21
C CYS A 191 68.77 76.08 -93.08
N TYR A 192 68.25 74.86 -93.00
CA TYR A 192 68.62 73.77 -93.92
C TYR A 192 67.43 73.44 -94.81
N ASP A 193 67.63 73.60 -96.12
CA ASP A 193 66.70 73.17 -97.17
C ASP A 193 66.72 71.64 -97.26
N ASP A 194 65.66 70.99 -96.80
CA ASP A 194 65.36 69.61 -97.21
C ASP A 194 64.28 69.64 -98.29
N LYS A 195 64.51 68.85 -99.35
CA LYS A 195 63.97 69.06 -100.71
C LYS A 195 62.45 68.91 -100.84
N TYR A 196 61.73 68.53 -99.79
CA TYR A 196 60.29 68.25 -99.88
C TYR A 196 59.41 68.78 -98.74
N THR A 197 59.92 69.49 -97.72
CA THR A 197 59.05 70.20 -96.76
C THR A 197 59.80 71.19 -95.87
N THR A 198 59.30 72.43 -95.82
CA THR A 198 59.63 73.45 -94.81
C THR A 198 58.68 73.31 -93.61
N LEU A 199 58.89 72.32 -92.75
CA LEU A 199 58.15 72.23 -91.48
C LEU A 199 58.92 73.01 -90.41
N LEU A 200 58.41 74.19 -90.05
CA LEU A 200 58.92 75.06 -88.97
C LEU A 200 58.79 74.45 -87.56
N THR A 201 58.33 73.22 -87.44
CA THR A 201 57.84 72.63 -86.19
C THR A 201 58.89 72.04 -85.26
N ASP A 202 60.17 72.01 -85.63
CA ASP A 202 61.21 71.33 -84.83
C ASP A 202 62.24 72.25 -84.18
N SER A 203 62.02 73.58 -84.11
CA SER A 203 62.97 74.43 -83.40
C SER A 203 63.11 74.05 -81.92
N GLU A 204 62.01 73.69 -81.24
CA GLU A 204 62.04 73.29 -79.82
C GLU A 204 62.63 71.89 -79.62
N ASN A 205 62.26 70.91 -80.46
CA ASN A 205 62.80 69.56 -80.42
C ASN A 205 64.31 69.52 -80.75
N ARG A 206 64.80 70.45 -81.57
CA ARG A 206 66.24 70.61 -81.86
C ARG A 206 67.05 71.18 -80.70
N LEU A 207 66.41 71.81 -79.71
CA LEU A 207 67.08 72.24 -78.48
C LEU A 207 67.31 71.08 -77.51
N LEU A 208 66.57 69.98 -77.65
CA LEU A 208 66.72 68.78 -76.84
C LEU A 208 68.03 68.08 -77.20
N LEU A 209 69.05 68.30 -76.38
CA LEU A 209 70.39 67.71 -76.53
C LEU A 209 70.40 66.24 -76.11
N PHE A 210 69.62 65.89 -75.08
CA PHE A 210 69.43 64.52 -74.63
C PHE A 210 68.02 64.33 -74.04
N PRO A 211 67.28 63.29 -74.43
CA PRO A 211 67.51 62.47 -75.62
C PRO A 211 67.43 63.32 -76.89
N SER A 212 68.39 63.18 -77.81
CA SER A 212 68.39 63.98 -79.04
C SER A 212 67.40 63.42 -80.07
N MET A 213 67.01 64.22 -81.08
CA MET A 213 66.22 63.70 -82.21
C MET A 213 66.99 62.70 -83.08
N LYS A 214 68.33 62.81 -83.14
CA LYS A 214 69.20 61.90 -83.89
C LYS A 214 70.32 61.36 -82.99
N PRO A 215 70.01 60.36 -82.16
CA PRO A 215 70.95 59.80 -81.19
C PRO A 215 72.03 58.93 -81.84
N ASN A 216 73.03 59.56 -82.44
CA ASN A 216 74.18 58.88 -83.06
C ASN A 216 75.51 59.18 -82.36
N LYS A 217 75.48 59.98 -81.27
CA LYS A 217 76.69 60.42 -80.57
C LYS A 217 77.02 59.48 -79.42
N ARG A 218 78.32 59.16 -79.28
CA ARG A 218 78.84 58.39 -78.13
C ARG A 218 78.55 59.02 -76.76
N VAL A 219 78.42 60.35 -76.71
CA VAL A 219 78.09 61.07 -75.46
C VAL A 219 76.67 60.76 -74.97
N GLU A 220 75.72 60.47 -75.87
CA GLU A 220 74.34 60.16 -75.49
C GLU A 220 74.24 58.74 -74.89
N VAL A 221 75.06 57.81 -75.37
CA VAL A 221 75.18 56.48 -74.76
C VAL A 221 75.75 56.59 -73.33
N ALA A 222 76.76 57.45 -73.13
CA ALA A 222 77.32 57.70 -71.81
C ALA A 222 76.30 58.34 -70.86
N GLN A 223 75.55 59.34 -71.34
CA GLN A 223 74.46 59.96 -70.58
C GLN A 223 73.36 58.96 -70.23
N LEU A 224 72.95 58.09 -71.16
CA LEU A 224 71.96 57.05 -70.88
C LEU A 224 72.44 56.07 -69.81
N ASN A 225 73.74 55.75 -69.79
CA ASN A 225 74.32 54.92 -68.75
C ASN A 225 74.26 55.62 -67.37
N ASP A 226 74.61 56.91 -67.30
CA ASP A 226 74.50 57.68 -66.05
C ASP A 226 73.04 57.77 -65.56
N VAL A 227 72.08 57.93 -66.48
CA VAL A 227 70.64 57.90 -66.16
C VAL A 227 70.22 56.53 -65.62
N MET A 228 70.69 55.44 -66.22
CA MET A 228 70.41 54.09 -65.74
C MET A 228 70.91 53.88 -64.31
N ASP A 229 72.17 54.26 -64.04
CA ASP A 229 72.80 54.08 -62.73
C ASP A 229 72.06 54.88 -61.66
N THR A 230 71.73 56.15 -61.93
CA THR A 230 70.96 56.99 -60.99
C THR A 230 69.55 56.47 -60.72
N MET A 231 68.86 55.95 -61.74
CA MET A 231 67.54 55.33 -61.55
C MET A 231 67.63 54.05 -60.72
N LEU A 232 68.65 53.23 -60.92
CA LEU A 232 68.88 52.00 -60.14
C LEU A 232 69.22 52.30 -58.68
N GLU A 233 70.07 53.31 -58.42
CA GLU A 233 70.36 53.76 -57.05
C GLU A 233 69.10 54.24 -56.34
N ARG A 234 68.30 55.10 -57.00
CA ARG A 234 67.03 55.60 -56.46
C ARG A 234 66.05 54.46 -56.16
N ALA A 235 65.87 53.53 -57.09
CA ALA A 235 65.01 52.37 -56.87
C ALA A 235 65.54 51.45 -55.77
N GLY A 236 66.86 51.32 -55.63
CA GLY A 236 67.51 50.59 -54.53
C GLY A 236 67.14 51.16 -53.16
N VAL A 237 67.19 52.49 -52.99
CA VAL A 237 66.79 53.18 -51.75
C VAL A 237 65.30 52.97 -51.47
N GLU A 238 64.44 53.23 -52.46
CA GLU A 238 62.99 53.05 -52.30
C GLU A 238 62.58 51.58 -52.02
N ASN A 239 63.33 50.61 -52.55
CA ASN A 239 63.10 49.18 -52.32
C ASN A 239 63.45 48.73 -50.89
N GLN A 240 64.36 49.43 -50.22
CA GLN A 240 64.66 49.17 -48.80
C GLN A 240 63.48 49.54 -47.92
N GLU A 241 62.76 50.61 -48.26
CA GLU A 241 61.60 51.14 -47.54
C GLU A 241 60.32 50.29 -47.74
N TYR A 242 60.23 49.52 -48.84
CA TYR A 242 59.03 48.72 -49.12
C TYR A 242 58.85 47.57 -48.11
N THR A 243 57.76 47.66 -47.34
CA THR A 243 57.31 46.63 -46.39
C THR A 243 56.12 45.88 -46.97
N GLY A 244 56.39 44.83 -47.75
CA GLY A 244 55.35 43.93 -48.26
C GLY A 244 54.90 42.87 -47.22
N PRO A 245 53.72 42.24 -47.39
CA PRO A 245 53.19 41.24 -46.44
C PRO A 245 54.09 40.02 -46.23
N THR A 246 54.87 39.65 -47.25
CA THR A 246 55.87 38.60 -47.16
C THR A 246 57.16 38.98 -47.88
N LYS A 247 58.24 38.27 -47.56
CA LYS A 247 59.51 38.36 -48.29
C LYS A 247 59.34 38.14 -49.79
N MET A 248 58.38 37.31 -50.19
CA MET A 248 58.05 37.06 -51.59
C MET A 248 57.43 38.30 -52.27
N HIS A 249 56.46 38.95 -51.61
CA HIS A 249 55.90 40.20 -52.12
C HIS A 249 56.96 41.30 -52.22
N LYS A 250 57.92 41.34 -51.27
CA LYS A 250 59.07 42.25 -51.34
C LYS A 250 59.95 41.96 -52.57
N LEU A 251 60.26 40.69 -52.84
CA LEU A 251 61.04 40.29 -54.01
C LEU A 251 60.34 40.63 -55.34
N LEU A 252 59.04 40.32 -55.46
CA LEU A 252 58.25 40.65 -56.66
C LEU A 252 58.17 42.16 -56.91
N HIS A 253 58.09 42.96 -55.85
CA HIS A 253 58.12 44.42 -55.97
C HIS A 253 59.47 44.93 -56.49
N ILE A 254 60.58 44.42 -55.95
CA ILE A 254 61.94 44.76 -56.39
C ILE A 254 62.12 44.43 -57.88
N LEU A 255 61.78 43.20 -58.27
CA LEU A 255 61.86 42.73 -59.66
C LEU A 255 61.07 43.63 -60.62
N LYS A 256 59.84 44.03 -60.23
CA LYS A 256 58.99 44.87 -61.07
C LYS A 256 59.55 46.29 -61.26
N LYS A 257 60.11 46.89 -60.19
CA LYS A 257 60.75 48.21 -60.29
C LYS A 257 61.98 48.18 -61.19
N GLU A 258 62.89 47.23 -60.99
CA GLU A 258 64.09 47.10 -61.82
C GLU A 258 63.74 46.76 -63.28
N GLN A 259 62.77 45.88 -63.52
CA GLN A 259 62.28 45.58 -64.86
C GLN A 259 61.75 46.84 -65.56
N THR A 260 61.10 47.74 -64.82
CA THR A 260 60.59 49.01 -65.38
C THR A 260 61.75 49.92 -65.82
N ILE A 261 62.82 49.98 -65.03
CA ILE A 261 64.05 50.74 -65.35
C ILE A 261 64.73 50.14 -66.57
N TYR A 262 65.01 48.83 -66.57
CA TYR A 262 65.63 48.17 -67.72
C TYR A 262 64.79 48.34 -68.98
N ASN A 263 63.46 48.27 -68.88
CA ASN A 263 62.57 48.51 -70.02
C ASN A 263 62.71 49.91 -70.62
N MET A 264 62.90 50.91 -69.77
CA MET A 264 63.11 52.29 -70.18
C MET A 264 64.43 52.45 -70.94
N ILE A 265 65.51 51.90 -70.39
CA ILE A 265 66.84 51.93 -71.02
C ILE A 265 66.86 51.14 -72.34
N PHE A 266 66.24 49.95 -72.38
CA PHE A 266 66.12 49.19 -73.62
C PHE A 266 65.34 49.95 -74.69
N HIS A 267 64.27 50.64 -74.32
CA HIS A 267 63.49 51.42 -75.27
C HIS A 267 64.33 52.54 -75.89
N GLU A 268 65.11 53.26 -75.08
CA GLU A 268 66.01 54.27 -75.59
C GLU A 268 67.13 53.66 -76.45
N LEU A 269 67.78 52.58 -76.02
CA LEU A 269 68.83 51.91 -76.81
C LEU A 269 68.32 51.44 -78.18
N ILE A 270 67.08 50.92 -78.25
CA ILE A 270 66.44 50.56 -79.52
C ILE A 270 66.31 51.80 -80.41
N ARG A 271 65.90 52.94 -79.84
CA ARG A 271 65.82 54.22 -80.57
C ARG A 271 67.19 54.64 -81.11
N GLN A 272 68.25 54.54 -80.30
CA GLN A 272 69.62 54.88 -80.72
C GLN A 272 70.13 53.98 -81.85
N VAL A 273 69.96 52.66 -81.71
CA VAL A 273 70.42 51.68 -82.71
C VAL A 273 69.60 51.76 -84.01
N SER A 274 68.30 52.02 -83.93
CA SER A 274 67.41 52.07 -85.11
C SER A 274 67.72 53.23 -86.05
N VAL A 275 68.33 54.31 -85.53
CA VAL A 275 68.74 55.48 -86.33
C VAL A 275 69.90 55.14 -87.26
N ASP A 276 70.86 54.31 -86.80
CA ASP A 276 71.97 53.84 -87.64
C ASP A 276 71.60 52.60 -88.46
N CYS A 277 70.83 51.67 -87.87
CA CYS A 277 70.44 50.43 -88.52
C CYS A 277 69.09 49.92 -87.97
N ALA A 278 68.02 50.14 -88.73
CA ALA A 278 66.66 49.71 -88.39
C ALA A 278 66.57 48.20 -88.11
N ASP A 279 67.21 47.36 -88.93
CA ASP A 279 67.20 45.89 -88.75
C ASP A 279 67.80 45.45 -87.40
N ARG A 280 68.88 46.12 -86.96
CA ARG A 280 69.48 45.85 -85.63
C ARG A 280 68.59 46.34 -84.50
N GLY A 281 67.91 47.48 -84.69
CA GLY A 281 66.92 48.00 -83.75
C GLY A 281 65.74 47.06 -83.58
N GLU A 282 65.19 46.51 -84.67
CA GLU A 282 64.12 45.52 -84.65
C GLU A 282 64.56 44.23 -83.95
N LEU A 283 65.77 43.75 -84.24
CA LEU A 283 66.34 42.59 -83.54
C LEU A 283 66.45 42.84 -82.04
N LEU A 284 66.93 44.01 -81.62
CA LEU A 284 67.04 44.38 -80.21
C LEU A 284 65.66 44.47 -79.54
N SER A 285 64.65 44.99 -80.24
CA SER A 285 63.26 44.99 -79.76
C SER A 285 62.72 43.58 -79.54
N LYS A 286 62.97 42.67 -80.48
CA LYS A 286 62.63 41.24 -80.31
C LYS A 286 63.35 40.61 -79.12
N VAL A 287 64.63 40.93 -78.91
CA VAL A 287 65.39 40.44 -77.74
C VAL A 287 64.78 40.96 -76.43
N ARG A 288 64.44 42.26 -76.36
CA ARG A 288 63.77 42.86 -75.21
C ARG A 288 62.43 42.18 -74.91
N GLU A 289 61.58 42.00 -75.92
CA GLU A 289 60.28 41.34 -75.75
C GLU A 289 60.44 39.92 -75.19
N ARG A 290 61.41 39.15 -75.70
CA ARG A 290 61.73 37.81 -75.17
C ARG A 290 62.19 37.86 -73.72
N TYR A 291 63.01 38.83 -73.36
CA TYR A 291 63.49 38.99 -71.98
C TYR A 291 62.36 39.38 -71.01
N VAL A 292 61.47 40.29 -71.42
CA VAL A 292 60.27 40.67 -70.64
C VAL A 292 59.33 39.49 -70.45
N GLN A 293 59.08 38.71 -71.52
CA GLN A 293 58.27 37.49 -71.46
C GLN A 293 58.87 36.47 -70.47
N MET A 294 60.18 36.27 -70.50
CA MET A 294 60.88 35.38 -69.58
C MET A 294 60.74 35.83 -68.11
N LEU A 295 60.98 37.12 -67.82
CA LEU A 295 60.83 37.65 -66.46
C LEU A 295 59.39 37.56 -65.94
N ASP A 296 58.41 37.87 -66.79
CA ASP A 296 56.99 37.75 -66.42
C ASP A 296 56.60 36.29 -66.17
N GLN A 297 57.13 35.35 -66.96
CA GLN A 297 56.96 33.92 -66.73
C GLN A 297 57.58 33.47 -65.40
N ILE A 298 58.78 33.95 -65.05
CA ILE A 298 59.43 33.66 -63.76
C ILE A 298 58.58 34.20 -62.61
N ALA A 299 58.09 35.44 -62.71
CA ALA A 299 57.23 36.05 -61.69
C ALA A 299 55.93 35.26 -61.50
N ARG A 300 55.29 34.81 -62.59
CA ARG A 300 54.09 33.96 -62.54
C ARG A 300 54.38 32.62 -61.86
N GLN A 301 55.44 31.92 -62.25
CA GLN A 301 55.85 30.66 -61.59
C GLN A 301 56.13 30.86 -60.10
N MET A 302 56.79 31.95 -59.74
CA MET A 302 57.06 32.33 -58.35
C MET A 302 55.77 32.50 -57.53
N ILE A 303 54.77 33.17 -58.08
CA ILE A 303 53.46 33.33 -57.43
C ILE A 303 52.79 31.98 -57.23
N ASP A 304 52.82 31.10 -58.24
CA ASP A 304 52.20 29.78 -58.14
C ASP A 304 52.92 28.90 -57.12
N PHE A 305 54.25 28.87 -57.10
CA PHE A 305 55.03 28.21 -56.03
C PHE A 305 54.68 28.73 -54.63
N TYR A 306 54.44 30.04 -54.49
CA TYR A 306 54.06 30.61 -53.21
C TYR A 306 52.64 30.20 -52.80
N LYS A 307 51.68 30.18 -53.74
CA LYS A 307 50.33 29.66 -53.48
C LYS A 307 50.38 28.21 -53.02
N ASP A 308 51.13 27.37 -53.72
CA ASP A 308 51.30 25.95 -53.36
C ASP A 308 51.87 25.82 -51.95
N LEU A 309 52.92 26.59 -51.63
CA LEU A 309 53.52 26.59 -50.29
C LEU A 309 52.54 27.06 -49.19
N VAL A 310 51.70 28.05 -49.47
CA VAL A 310 50.65 28.48 -48.53
C VAL A 310 49.59 27.40 -48.37
N THR A 311 49.11 26.79 -49.46
CA THR A 311 48.13 25.70 -49.39
C THR A 311 48.68 24.50 -48.63
N GLN A 312 49.95 24.14 -48.83
CA GLN A 312 50.62 23.09 -48.08
C GLN A 312 50.63 23.40 -46.58
N ARG A 313 50.99 24.62 -46.17
CA ARG A 313 50.96 25.02 -44.76
C ARG A 313 49.56 24.97 -44.16
N VAL A 314 48.53 25.36 -44.92
CA VAL A 314 47.13 25.28 -44.47
C VAL A 314 46.70 23.82 -44.31
N MET A 315 47.07 22.95 -45.26
CA MET A 315 46.82 21.50 -45.16
C MET A 315 47.55 20.89 -43.96
N ASP A 316 48.82 21.20 -43.76
CA ASP A 316 49.62 20.71 -42.63
C ASP A 316 49.02 21.17 -41.29
N GLN A 317 48.58 22.42 -41.19
CA GLN A 317 47.88 22.93 -40.01
C GLN A 317 46.58 22.15 -39.76
N ARG A 318 45.79 21.88 -40.81
CA ARG A 318 44.54 21.13 -40.67
C ARG A 318 44.79 19.68 -40.23
N ILE A 319 45.79 19.03 -40.82
CA ILE A 319 46.18 17.66 -40.43
C ILE A 319 46.62 17.64 -38.96
N LEU A 320 47.40 18.62 -38.52
CA LEU A 320 47.83 18.72 -37.14
C LEU A 320 46.65 18.91 -36.18
N GLU A 321 45.69 19.77 -36.51
CA GLU A 321 44.45 19.96 -35.75
C GLU A 321 43.65 18.65 -35.63
N GLU A 322 43.46 17.92 -36.73
CA GLU A 322 42.78 16.62 -36.72
C GLU A 322 43.55 15.56 -35.92
N LEU A 323 44.89 15.53 -35.97
CA LEU A 323 45.71 14.64 -35.16
C LEU A 323 45.57 14.94 -33.65
N TYR A 324 45.49 16.21 -33.27
CA TYR A 324 45.22 16.61 -31.88
C TYR A 324 43.82 16.19 -31.44
N ASN A 325 42.80 16.40 -32.28
CA ASN A 325 41.43 15.97 -32.00
C ASN A 325 41.34 14.45 -31.85
N PHE A 326 41.95 13.70 -32.78
CA PHE A 326 42.00 12.24 -32.74
C PHE A 326 42.69 11.72 -31.48
N LYS A 327 43.84 12.31 -31.11
CA LYS A 327 44.53 11.99 -29.86
C LYS A 327 43.63 12.21 -28.65
N HIS A 328 42.91 13.33 -28.59
CA HIS A 328 42.01 13.64 -27.48
C HIS A 328 40.87 12.62 -27.36
N VAL A 329 40.26 12.24 -28.49
CA VAL A 329 39.20 11.21 -28.53
C VAL A 329 39.72 9.84 -28.07
N ILE A 330 40.93 9.45 -28.47
CA ILE A 330 41.55 8.20 -28.00
C ILE A 330 41.80 8.24 -26.49
N GLU A 331 42.34 9.34 -25.97
CA GLU A 331 42.59 9.49 -24.53
C GLU A 331 41.28 9.41 -23.73
N GLU A 332 40.21 10.05 -24.20
CA GLU A 332 38.89 9.98 -23.58
C GLU A 332 38.31 8.56 -23.63
N LEU A 333 38.33 7.91 -24.79
CA LEU A 333 37.84 6.53 -24.95
C LEU A 333 38.65 5.54 -24.08
N THR A 334 39.96 5.75 -23.95
CA THR A 334 40.83 4.92 -23.11
C THR A 334 40.48 5.11 -21.63
N ARG A 335 40.22 6.35 -21.20
CA ARG A 335 39.76 6.66 -19.83
C ARG A 335 38.42 5.99 -19.53
N GLU A 336 37.44 6.11 -20.42
CA GLU A 336 36.13 5.47 -20.28
C GLU A 336 36.25 3.94 -20.25
N LEU A 337 37.05 3.34 -21.14
CA LEU A 337 37.29 1.90 -21.13
C LEU A 337 37.92 1.42 -19.82
N CYS A 338 38.84 2.19 -19.24
CA CYS A 338 39.46 1.86 -17.95
C CYS A 338 38.43 1.93 -16.81
N LEU A 339 37.54 2.92 -16.81
CA LEU A 339 36.45 3.05 -15.85
C LEU A 339 35.44 1.90 -15.97
N VAL A 340 35.04 1.54 -17.20
CA VAL A 340 34.15 0.41 -17.46
C VAL A 340 34.76 -0.90 -16.98
N ARG A 341 36.04 -1.17 -17.29
CA ARG A 341 36.74 -2.37 -16.78
C ARG A 341 36.79 -2.42 -15.26
N ALA A 342 37.05 -1.28 -14.60
CA ALA A 342 37.06 -1.21 -13.15
C ALA A 342 35.67 -1.47 -12.55
N HIS A 343 34.63 -0.95 -13.19
CA HIS A 343 33.24 -1.21 -12.82
C HIS A 343 32.88 -2.68 -13.01
N ASP A 344 33.22 -3.29 -14.14
CA ASP A 344 32.95 -4.70 -14.44
C ASP A 344 33.63 -5.62 -13.41
N VAL A 345 34.88 -5.36 -13.04
CA VAL A 345 35.59 -6.11 -11.98
C VAL A 345 34.92 -5.94 -10.61
N LYS A 346 34.35 -4.77 -10.33
CA LYS A 346 33.61 -4.55 -9.08
C LYS A 346 32.29 -5.31 -9.08
N LEU A 347 31.52 -5.21 -10.17
CA LEU A 347 30.25 -5.90 -10.34
C LEU A 347 30.42 -7.42 -10.26
N THR A 348 31.44 -7.98 -10.91
CA THR A 348 31.70 -9.43 -10.84
C THR A 348 32.00 -9.88 -9.42
N LYS A 349 32.83 -9.14 -8.65
CA LYS A 349 33.08 -9.43 -7.23
C LYS A 349 31.83 -9.34 -6.36
N GLU A 350 30.98 -8.34 -6.58
CA GLU A 350 29.71 -8.19 -5.86
C GLU A 350 28.74 -9.32 -6.20
N THR A 351 28.64 -9.72 -7.47
CA THR A 351 27.81 -10.86 -7.89
C THR A 351 28.32 -12.18 -7.33
N GLU A 352 29.63 -12.44 -7.33
CA GLU A 352 30.22 -13.63 -6.72
C GLU A 352 29.96 -13.68 -5.21
N LYS A 353 30.05 -12.54 -4.52
CA LYS A 353 29.71 -12.43 -3.10
C LYS A 353 28.23 -12.74 -2.87
N ALA A 354 27.33 -12.13 -3.64
CA ALA A 354 25.89 -12.37 -3.53
C ALA A 354 25.53 -13.85 -3.80
N HIS A 355 26.19 -14.50 -4.76
CA HIS A 355 26.01 -15.92 -5.02
C HIS A 355 26.48 -16.81 -3.86
N LYS A 356 27.62 -16.47 -3.22
CA LYS A 356 28.10 -17.19 -2.03
C LYS A 356 27.14 -17.00 -0.85
N ASP A 357 26.69 -15.78 -0.61
CA ASP A 357 25.75 -15.46 0.46
C ASP A 357 24.40 -16.18 0.24
N LEU A 358 23.90 -16.22 -1.00
CA LEU A 358 22.68 -16.94 -1.37
C LEU A 358 22.84 -18.46 -1.20
N ALA A 359 23.96 -19.04 -1.66
CA ALA A 359 24.23 -20.46 -1.48
C ALA A 359 24.28 -20.85 0.00
N GLN A 360 24.89 -20.01 0.84
CA GLN A 360 24.91 -20.21 2.28
C GLN A 360 23.51 -20.09 2.91
N ALA A 361 22.70 -19.12 2.47
CA ALA A 361 21.33 -18.96 2.94
C ALA A 361 20.44 -20.16 2.56
N LEU A 362 20.58 -20.69 1.35
CA LEU A 362 19.86 -21.89 0.90
C LEU A 362 20.25 -23.13 1.71
N LEU A 363 21.55 -23.33 1.96
CA LEU A 363 22.03 -24.44 2.78
C LEU A 363 21.50 -24.35 4.22
N ASN A 364 21.48 -23.14 4.80
CA ASN A 364 20.91 -22.91 6.12
C ASN A 364 19.38 -23.13 6.14
N ALA A 365 18.66 -22.69 5.11
CA ALA A 365 17.23 -22.91 4.98
C ALA A 365 16.89 -24.41 4.86
N GLU A 366 17.68 -25.18 4.11
CA GLU A 366 17.51 -26.63 4.00
C GLU A 366 17.76 -27.34 5.34
N LYS A 367 18.82 -26.94 6.06
CA LYS A 367 19.08 -27.46 7.42
C LYS A 367 17.93 -27.13 8.38
N ASN A 368 17.44 -25.89 8.35
CA ASN A 368 16.33 -25.48 9.20
C ASN A 368 15.04 -26.23 8.84
N ALA A 369 14.76 -26.46 7.55
CA ALA A 369 13.60 -27.23 7.11
C ALA A 369 13.68 -28.68 7.60
N LYS A 370 14.84 -29.34 7.49
CA LYS A 370 15.09 -30.69 8.04
C LYS A 370 14.88 -30.72 9.55
N ILE A 371 15.41 -29.74 10.28
CA ILE A 371 15.20 -29.64 11.73
C ILE A 371 13.71 -29.49 12.07
N VAL A 372 12.96 -28.65 11.33
CA VAL A 372 11.50 -28.47 11.56
C VAL A 372 10.72 -29.75 11.27
N GLU A 373 11.10 -30.49 10.23
CA GLU A 373 10.53 -31.81 9.92
C GLU A 373 10.81 -32.82 11.04
N GLU A 374 12.06 -32.90 11.52
CA GLU A 374 12.43 -33.73 12.67
C GLU A 374 11.64 -33.34 13.94
N TYR A 375 11.47 -32.04 14.22
CA TYR A 375 10.61 -31.59 15.32
C TYR A 375 9.15 -32.01 15.10
N HIS A 376 8.62 -31.90 13.89
CA HIS A 376 7.25 -32.29 13.57
C HIS A 376 7.02 -33.79 13.78
N ASP A 377 7.97 -34.62 13.34
CA ASP A 377 7.94 -36.07 13.56
C ASP A 377 8.01 -36.42 15.05
N LEU A 378 8.89 -35.76 15.80
CA LEU A 378 8.99 -35.93 17.25
C LEU A 378 7.70 -35.52 17.98
N TYR A 379 7.10 -34.39 17.60
CA TYR A 379 5.81 -33.95 18.15
C TYR A 379 4.68 -34.92 17.81
N THR A 380 4.66 -35.45 16.59
CA THR A 380 3.64 -36.41 16.15
C THR A 380 3.76 -37.73 16.90
N LEU A 381 4.98 -38.28 17.04
CA LEU A 381 5.25 -39.48 17.84
C LEU A 381 4.94 -39.28 19.33
N GLN A 382 5.21 -38.09 19.88
CA GLN A 382 4.82 -37.76 21.25
C GLN A 382 3.30 -37.69 21.39
N ARG A 383 2.61 -37.05 20.44
CA ARG A 383 1.15 -36.95 20.42
C ARG A 383 0.52 -38.34 20.34
N GLU A 384 0.98 -39.21 19.44
CA GLU A 384 0.48 -40.58 19.33
C GLU A 384 0.69 -41.40 20.61
N ARG A 385 1.87 -41.29 21.24
CA ARG A 385 2.12 -41.94 22.55
C ARG A 385 1.18 -41.41 23.63
N MET A 386 1.04 -40.08 23.72
CA MET A 386 0.15 -39.44 24.69
C MET A 386 -1.32 -39.83 24.45
N GLU A 387 -1.78 -39.87 23.19
CA GLU A 387 -3.13 -40.29 22.83
C GLU A 387 -3.38 -41.75 23.20
N ASN A 388 -2.40 -42.64 23.00
CA ASN A 388 -2.52 -44.04 23.38
C ASN A 388 -2.56 -44.23 24.90
N ASP A 389 -1.74 -43.49 25.63
CA ASP A 389 -1.75 -43.52 27.10
C ASP A 389 -3.05 -42.90 27.65
N MET A 390 -3.52 -41.79 27.06
CA MET A 390 -4.81 -41.18 27.40
C MET A 390 -5.97 -42.14 27.14
N LYS A 391 -5.98 -42.89 26.03
CA LYS A 391 -7.01 -43.92 25.76
C LYS A 391 -7.04 -45.00 26.84
N LYS A 392 -5.87 -45.46 27.29
CA LYS A 392 -5.77 -46.45 28.38
C LYS A 392 -6.26 -45.88 29.70
N LEU A 393 -5.82 -44.66 30.06
CA LEU A 393 -6.24 -43.98 31.28
C LEU A 393 -7.74 -43.67 31.27
N VAL A 394 -8.32 -43.29 30.14
CA VAL A 394 -9.76 -43.10 29.99
C VAL A 394 -10.50 -44.41 30.17
N ALA A 395 -10.05 -45.52 29.56
CA ALA A 395 -10.68 -46.82 29.74
C ALA A 395 -10.61 -47.31 31.20
N GLU A 396 -9.46 -47.16 31.86
CA GLU A 396 -9.30 -47.49 33.27
C GLU A 396 -10.19 -46.60 34.15
N ARG A 397 -10.19 -45.28 33.92
CA ARG A 397 -11.06 -44.32 34.61
C ARG A 397 -12.53 -44.73 34.45
N ASP A 398 -12.96 -45.11 33.26
CA ASP A 398 -14.36 -45.46 33.00
C ASP A 398 -14.76 -46.77 33.71
N ILE A 399 -13.86 -47.76 33.76
CA ILE A 399 -14.05 -48.99 34.55
C ILE A 399 -14.16 -48.66 36.04
N TRP A 400 -13.21 -47.89 36.59
CA TRP A 400 -13.24 -47.48 37.99
C TRP A 400 -14.46 -46.62 38.30
N SER A 401 -14.81 -45.66 37.45
CA SER A 401 -15.98 -44.79 37.64
C SER A 401 -17.26 -45.61 37.67
N SER A 402 -17.39 -46.61 36.79
CA SER A 402 -18.53 -47.52 36.79
C SER A 402 -18.58 -48.37 38.06
N ALA A 403 -17.46 -48.96 38.48
CA ALA A 403 -17.38 -49.75 39.70
C ALA A 403 -17.67 -48.90 40.95
N THR A 404 -17.10 -47.71 41.04
CA THR A 404 -17.32 -46.76 42.14
C THR A 404 -18.76 -46.27 42.18
N TYR A 405 -19.39 -46.01 41.02
CA TYR A 405 -20.81 -45.65 40.95
C TYR A 405 -21.71 -46.78 41.46
N GLU A 406 -21.48 -48.02 41.02
CA GLU A 406 -22.22 -49.20 41.50
C GLU A 406 -22.02 -49.45 43.00
N LEU A 407 -20.80 -49.25 43.50
CA LEU A 407 -20.50 -49.33 44.94
C LEU A 407 -21.19 -48.21 45.72
N ALA A 408 -21.16 -46.98 45.22
CA ALA A 408 -21.82 -45.83 45.83
C ALA A 408 -23.34 -46.04 45.91
N LEU A 409 -23.98 -46.54 44.84
CA LEU A 409 -25.40 -46.90 44.86
C LEU A 409 -25.71 -47.95 45.93
N LYS A 410 -24.93 -49.04 46.00
CA LYS A 410 -25.09 -50.07 47.03
C LYS A 410 -24.94 -49.52 48.45
N VAL A 411 -24.04 -48.56 48.66
CA VAL A 411 -23.86 -47.88 49.95
C VAL A 411 -25.03 -46.95 50.26
N ILE A 412 -25.46 -46.14 49.30
CA ILE A 412 -26.60 -45.21 49.44
C ILE A 412 -27.88 -45.97 49.78
N GLU A 413 -28.14 -47.09 49.10
CA GLU A 413 -29.29 -47.96 49.37
C GLU A 413 -29.22 -48.61 50.76
N ARG A 414 -28.03 -49.09 51.15
CA ARG A 414 -27.81 -49.75 52.45
C ARG A 414 -27.95 -48.78 53.63
N ASN A 415 -27.54 -47.53 53.45
CA ASN A 415 -27.63 -46.47 54.47
C ASN A 415 -28.92 -45.62 54.35
N ARG A 416 -29.83 -45.93 53.40
CA ARG A 416 -31.05 -45.17 53.13
C ARG A 416 -30.80 -43.66 52.97
N VAL A 417 -29.84 -43.25 52.15
CA VAL A 417 -29.53 -41.81 51.95
C VAL A 417 -30.16 -41.31 50.65
N ILE A 418 -31.48 -41.21 50.60
CA ILE A 418 -32.21 -40.84 49.38
C ILE A 418 -31.75 -39.45 48.85
N LEU A 419 -31.44 -38.53 49.76
CA LEU A 419 -30.96 -37.18 49.44
C LEU A 419 -29.62 -37.15 48.67
N ALA A 420 -28.73 -38.14 48.87
CA ALA A 420 -27.44 -38.17 48.16
C ALA A 420 -27.62 -38.40 46.65
N ARG A 421 -28.62 -39.21 46.27
CA ARG A 421 -28.98 -39.42 44.86
C ARG A 421 -29.54 -38.15 44.23
N ARG A 422 -30.39 -37.41 44.96
CA ARG A 422 -30.96 -36.12 44.51
C ARG A 422 -29.85 -35.09 44.30
N LEU A 423 -28.93 -34.96 45.25
CA LEU A 423 -27.78 -34.06 45.14
C LEU A 423 -26.93 -34.34 43.89
N TYR A 424 -26.67 -35.62 43.57
CA TYR A 424 -25.93 -36.02 42.37
C TYR A 424 -26.67 -35.65 41.08
N LEU A 425 -27.99 -35.89 41.04
CA LEU A 425 -28.80 -35.54 39.88
C LEU A 425 -28.83 -34.02 39.65
N ASN A 426 -28.89 -33.23 40.72
CA ASN A 426 -28.90 -31.77 40.66
C ASN A 426 -27.54 -31.21 40.18
N GLU A 427 -26.43 -31.77 40.66
CA GLU A 427 -25.07 -31.43 40.18
C GLU A 427 -24.94 -31.69 38.68
N LYS A 428 -25.32 -32.89 38.24
CA LYS A 428 -25.29 -33.26 36.82
C LYS A 428 -26.22 -32.40 35.96
N GLY A 429 -27.39 -32.07 36.48
CA GLY A 429 -28.35 -31.16 35.87
C GLY A 429 -27.75 -29.77 35.69
N TRP A 430 -27.22 -29.19 36.77
CA TRP A 430 -26.52 -27.91 36.78
C TRP A 430 -25.37 -27.89 35.76
N ASN A 431 -24.47 -28.88 35.77
CA ASN A 431 -23.35 -28.95 34.84
C ASN A 431 -23.81 -29.03 33.37
N LYS A 432 -24.89 -29.79 33.09
CA LYS A 432 -25.46 -29.89 31.74
C LYS A 432 -25.96 -28.53 31.25
N TYR A 433 -26.73 -27.80 32.05
CA TYR A 433 -27.22 -26.48 31.69
C TYR A 433 -26.08 -25.48 31.58
N THR A 434 -25.13 -25.50 32.51
CA THR A 434 -23.92 -24.67 32.49
C THR A 434 -23.15 -24.84 31.18
N LYS A 435 -22.84 -26.08 30.78
CA LYS A 435 -22.17 -26.37 29.50
C LYS A 435 -22.99 -25.93 28.29
N HIS A 436 -24.31 -26.15 28.32
CA HIS A 436 -25.19 -25.68 27.27
C HIS A 436 -25.09 -24.15 27.10
N PHE A 437 -25.16 -23.38 28.18
CA PHE A 437 -25.08 -21.93 28.14
C PHE A 437 -23.71 -21.39 27.74
N ILE A 438 -22.61 -22.02 28.17
CA ILE A 438 -21.26 -21.63 27.69
C ILE A 438 -21.14 -21.81 26.18
N ILE A 439 -21.62 -22.95 25.65
CA ILE A 439 -21.60 -23.22 24.21
C ILE A 439 -22.50 -22.24 23.47
N LEU A 440 -23.70 -21.97 23.98
CA LEU A 440 -24.64 -21.01 23.39
C LEU A 440 -24.05 -19.60 23.34
N LEU A 441 -23.43 -19.16 24.45
CA LEU A 441 -22.73 -17.87 24.55
C LEU A 441 -21.59 -17.78 23.53
N SER A 442 -20.71 -18.79 23.50
CA SER A 442 -19.57 -18.85 22.58
C SER A 442 -20.03 -18.81 21.12
N ASN A 443 -21.07 -19.58 20.76
CA ASN A 443 -21.63 -19.56 19.41
C ASN A 443 -22.16 -18.16 19.05
N LYS A 444 -22.94 -17.53 19.94
CA LYS A 444 -23.47 -16.20 19.69
C LYS A 444 -22.38 -15.15 19.55
N ASP A 445 -21.33 -15.22 20.35
CA ASP A 445 -20.20 -14.32 20.25
C ASP A 445 -19.46 -14.47 18.93
N THR A 446 -19.25 -15.70 18.44
CA THR A 446 -18.63 -15.91 17.12
C THR A 446 -19.50 -15.37 15.98
N GLU A 447 -20.83 -15.50 16.07
CA GLU A 447 -21.77 -14.93 15.10
C GLU A 447 -21.73 -13.39 15.11
N ASP A 448 -21.79 -12.78 16.30
CA ASP A 448 -21.79 -11.33 16.47
C ASP A 448 -20.43 -10.73 16.05
N LEU A 449 -19.31 -11.39 16.36
CA LEU A 449 -17.98 -11.02 15.87
C LEU A 449 -17.91 -11.06 14.33
N ALA A 450 -18.44 -12.11 13.71
CA ALA A 450 -18.47 -12.23 12.25
C ALA A 450 -19.37 -11.15 11.62
N LEU A 451 -20.50 -10.83 12.26
CA LEU A 451 -21.38 -9.74 11.83
C LEU A 451 -20.68 -8.38 11.97
N LEU A 452 -19.98 -8.15 13.09
CA LEU A 452 -19.22 -6.94 13.36
C LEU A 452 -18.12 -6.72 12.31
N GLN A 453 -17.38 -7.76 11.94
CA GLN A 453 -16.40 -7.72 10.85
C GLN A 453 -17.05 -7.38 9.50
N LYS A 454 -18.22 -7.95 9.20
CA LYS A 454 -18.96 -7.64 7.96
C LYS A 454 -19.45 -6.19 7.93
N LEU A 455 -20.01 -5.68 9.02
CA LEU A 455 -20.54 -4.32 9.10
C LEU A 455 -19.42 -3.27 9.05
N THR A 456 -18.32 -3.49 9.78
CA THR A 456 -17.14 -2.61 9.74
C THR A 456 -16.48 -2.59 8.36
N GLN A 457 -16.46 -3.71 7.64
CA GLN A 457 -15.98 -3.75 6.26
C GLN A 457 -16.93 -3.03 5.29
N LYS A 458 -18.26 -3.22 5.43
CA LYS A 458 -19.25 -2.47 4.64
C LYS A 458 -19.11 -0.96 4.89
N TRP A 459 -18.92 -0.56 6.15
CA TRP A 459 -18.70 0.83 6.55
C TRP A 459 -17.45 1.40 5.89
N ARG A 460 -16.33 0.69 5.96
CA ARG A 460 -15.07 1.04 5.28
C ARG A 460 -15.27 1.27 3.79
N ASN A 461 -16.01 0.39 3.12
CA ASN A 461 -16.28 0.49 1.68
C ASN A 461 -17.13 1.72 1.35
N LEU A 462 -18.19 1.99 2.11
CA LEU A 462 -19.03 3.17 1.90
C LEU A 462 -18.29 4.47 2.19
N VAL A 463 -17.45 4.51 3.23
CA VAL A 463 -16.60 5.67 3.52
C VAL A 463 -15.57 5.90 2.41
N ASN A 464 -14.96 4.83 1.88
CA ASN A 464 -14.05 4.95 0.72
C ASN A 464 -14.77 5.44 -0.54
N LYS A 465 -16.01 4.99 -0.77
CA LYS A 465 -16.83 5.46 -1.88
C LYS A 465 -17.15 6.95 -1.73
N LEU A 466 -17.59 7.37 -0.54
CA LEU A 466 -17.85 8.78 -0.23
C LEU A 466 -16.59 9.62 -0.41
N LYS A 467 -15.43 9.13 0.04
CA LYS A 467 -14.13 9.78 -0.17
C LYS A 467 -13.87 10.03 -1.65
N GLN A 468 -14.01 9.00 -2.49
CA GLN A 468 -13.79 9.11 -3.93
C GLN A 468 -14.76 10.10 -4.58
N GLU A 469 -16.05 10.09 -4.19
CA GLU A 469 -17.06 11.02 -4.70
C GLU A 469 -16.73 12.48 -4.33
N VAL A 470 -16.22 12.72 -3.12
CA VAL A 470 -15.79 14.06 -2.67
C VAL A 470 -14.51 14.50 -3.39
N GLU A 471 -13.49 13.63 -3.48
CA GLU A 471 -12.23 13.94 -4.16
C GLU A 471 -12.43 14.22 -5.67
N GLN A 472 -13.30 13.45 -6.35
CA GLN A 472 -13.64 13.68 -7.75
C GLN A 472 -14.39 15.02 -7.95
N MET A 473 -15.28 15.37 -7.03
CA MET A 473 -15.97 16.66 -7.06
C MET A 473 -14.99 17.82 -6.85
N GLU A 474 -14.09 17.71 -5.89
CA GLU A 474 -13.04 18.70 -5.62
C GLU A 474 -12.09 18.84 -6.82
N GLU A 475 -11.66 17.74 -7.44
CA GLU A 475 -10.80 17.74 -8.64
C GLU A 475 -11.50 18.41 -9.82
N SER A 476 -12.74 18.03 -10.14
CA SER A 476 -13.52 18.62 -11.23
C SER A 476 -13.79 20.13 -11.03
N THR A 477 -14.00 20.55 -9.78
CA THR A 477 -14.18 21.96 -9.43
C THR A 477 -12.86 22.72 -9.57
N SER A 478 -11.74 22.13 -9.12
CA SER A 478 -10.41 22.72 -9.27
C SER A 478 -10.02 22.91 -10.75
N GLU A 479 -10.30 21.93 -11.60
CA GLU A 479 -10.10 22.04 -13.05
C GLU A 479 -10.93 23.17 -13.67
N THR A 480 -12.20 23.26 -13.30
CA THR A 480 -13.09 24.33 -13.74
C THR A 480 -12.58 25.72 -13.34
N LEU A 481 -12.16 25.87 -12.08
CA LEU A 481 -11.62 27.13 -11.56
C LEU A 481 -10.31 27.52 -12.27
N LYS A 482 -9.45 26.56 -12.60
CA LYS A 482 -8.24 26.81 -13.41
C LYS A 482 -8.58 27.31 -14.80
N ILE A 483 -9.55 26.70 -15.49
CA ILE A 483 -9.99 27.13 -16.82
C ILE A 483 -10.48 28.59 -16.79
N VAL A 484 -11.31 28.95 -15.79
CA VAL A 484 -11.81 30.32 -15.63
C VAL A 484 -10.66 31.28 -15.31
N LYS A 485 -9.74 30.89 -14.43
CA LYS A 485 -8.58 31.71 -14.06
C LYS A 485 -7.68 31.97 -15.27
N ASP A 486 -7.33 30.94 -16.02
CA ASP A 486 -6.49 31.06 -17.23
C ASP A 486 -7.18 31.92 -18.29
N GLY A 487 -8.50 31.78 -18.41
CA GLY A 487 -9.32 32.65 -19.25
C GLY A 487 -9.28 34.12 -18.83
N LEU A 488 -9.47 34.41 -17.55
CA LEU A 488 -9.40 35.78 -17.01
C LEU A 488 -8.00 36.38 -17.17
N ILE A 489 -6.95 35.58 -17.00
CA ILE A 489 -5.57 36.02 -17.26
C ILE A 489 -5.40 36.42 -18.74
N LYS A 490 -5.85 35.56 -19.67
CA LYS A 490 -5.77 35.83 -21.11
C LYS A 490 -6.48 37.13 -21.50
N TRP A 491 -7.69 37.37 -20.98
CA TRP A 491 -8.42 38.60 -21.30
C TRP A 491 -7.79 39.83 -20.64
N GLN A 492 -7.24 39.74 -19.42
CA GLN A 492 -6.54 40.87 -18.80
C GLN A 492 -5.24 41.23 -19.53
N GLU A 493 -4.47 40.25 -19.98
CA GLU A 493 -3.29 40.49 -20.84
C GLU A 493 -3.69 41.20 -22.14
N PHE A 494 -4.82 40.80 -22.74
CA PHE A 494 -5.37 41.43 -23.92
C PHE A 494 -5.82 42.90 -23.68
N PHE A 495 -6.39 43.21 -22.51
CA PHE A 495 -6.79 44.59 -22.17
C PHE A 495 -5.61 45.51 -21.85
N ASN A 496 -4.52 44.97 -21.29
CA ASN A 496 -3.32 45.75 -20.97
C ASN A 496 -2.49 46.14 -22.21
N GLU A 497 -2.63 45.44 -23.33
CA GLU A 497 -2.10 45.90 -24.61
C GLU A 497 -2.83 47.20 -25.03
N LYS A 498 -2.15 48.33 -24.80
CA LYS A 498 -2.50 49.78 -24.89
C LYS A 498 -3.40 50.32 -26.03
N ASP A 499 -4.13 49.49 -26.76
CA ASP A 499 -4.93 49.83 -27.93
C ASP A 499 -6.44 49.67 -27.65
N ILE A 500 -6.92 50.17 -26.51
CA ILE A 500 -8.33 50.09 -26.08
C ILE A 500 -9.23 50.93 -27.00
N LEU A 501 -8.68 51.91 -27.72
CA LEU A 501 -9.44 52.91 -28.49
C LEU A 501 -9.59 52.59 -30.01
N SER A 502 -9.23 51.38 -30.45
CA SER A 502 -9.35 51.00 -31.86
C SER A 502 -10.74 50.40 -32.19
N PRO A 503 -11.52 50.98 -33.13
CA PRO A 503 -12.92 50.59 -33.41
C PRO A 503 -13.09 49.18 -34.00
N ASN A 504 -12.03 48.55 -34.49
CA ASN A 504 -12.07 47.21 -35.08
C ASN A 504 -12.27 46.06 -34.06
N LYS A 505 -12.41 46.37 -32.76
CA LYS A 505 -12.49 45.38 -31.67
C LYS A 505 -13.90 44.96 -31.26
N GLY A 506 -14.97 45.45 -31.90
CA GLY A 506 -16.35 45.04 -31.59
C GLY A 506 -16.57 43.51 -31.62
N ASN A 507 -15.91 42.80 -32.54
CA ASN A 507 -15.95 41.33 -32.60
C ASN A 507 -15.27 40.65 -31.39
N ILE A 508 -14.26 41.29 -30.81
CA ILE A 508 -13.50 40.74 -29.68
C ILE A 508 -14.28 40.90 -28.38
N PHE A 509 -14.95 42.05 -28.17
CA PHE A 509 -15.84 42.24 -27.02
C PHE A 509 -16.96 41.21 -26.99
N ASN A 510 -17.54 40.89 -28.15
CA ASN A 510 -18.51 39.81 -28.26
C ASN A 510 -17.93 38.46 -27.82
N SER A 511 -16.67 38.15 -28.18
CA SER A 511 -15.99 36.92 -27.71
C SER A 511 -15.74 36.93 -26.20
N VAL A 512 -15.30 38.05 -25.62
CA VAL A 512 -15.13 38.20 -24.16
C VAL A 512 -16.45 37.95 -23.43
N LEU A 513 -17.52 38.57 -23.92
CA LEU A 513 -18.86 38.42 -23.35
C LEU A 513 -19.38 36.99 -23.47
N LEU A 514 -19.11 36.30 -24.57
CA LEU A 514 -19.46 34.89 -24.75
C LEU A 514 -18.71 34.00 -23.76
N ASP A 515 -17.40 34.21 -23.58
CA ASP A 515 -16.59 33.48 -22.60
C ASP A 515 -17.06 33.73 -21.16
N PHE A 516 -17.37 34.98 -20.81
CA PHE A 516 -17.87 35.33 -19.48
C PHE A 516 -19.22 34.67 -19.19
N LYS A 517 -20.15 34.70 -20.16
CA LYS A 517 -21.44 33.99 -20.06
C LYS A 517 -21.25 32.48 -19.96
N GLN A 518 -20.28 31.92 -20.68
CA GLN A 518 -19.95 30.49 -20.60
C GLN A 518 -19.39 30.14 -19.21
N TRP A 519 -18.44 30.90 -18.68
CA TRP A 519 -17.89 30.67 -17.34
C TRP A 519 -18.93 30.87 -16.25
N GLN A 520 -19.81 31.86 -16.39
CA GLN A 520 -20.94 32.07 -15.49
C GLN A 520 -21.85 30.84 -15.48
N LYS A 521 -22.16 30.26 -16.65
CA LYS A 521 -22.94 29.02 -16.74
C LYS A 521 -22.24 27.86 -16.02
N ILE A 522 -20.96 27.63 -16.32
CA ILE A 522 -20.18 26.52 -15.75
C ILE A 522 -20.02 26.70 -14.22
N LEU A 523 -19.75 27.90 -13.73
CA LEU A 523 -19.63 28.19 -12.30
C LEU A 523 -20.97 28.05 -11.56
N ASN A 524 -22.10 28.38 -12.22
CA ASN A 524 -23.42 28.12 -11.66
C ASN A 524 -23.73 26.62 -11.58
N GLU A 525 -23.37 25.83 -12.60
CA GLU A 525 -23.47 24.36 -12.53
C GLU A 525 -22.66 23.80 -11.36
N LYS A 526 -21.42 24.29 -11.14
CA LYS A 526 -20.61 23.92 -9.97
C LYS A 526 -21.18 24.40 -8.64
N LYS A 527 -21.84 25.56 -8.60
CA LYS A 527 -22.54 26.05 -7.40
C LYS A 527 -23.72 25.13 -7.03
N GLU A 528 -24.43 24.57 -8.00
CA GLU A 528 -25.49 23.56 -7.75
C GLU A 528 -24.93 22.22 -7.24
N GLU A 529 -23.67 21.86 -7.51
CA GLU A 529 -23.09 20.66 -6.88
C GLU A 529 -22.96 20.79 -5.35
N PHE A 530 -22.78 22.02 -4.84
CA PHE A 530 -22.80 22.36 -3.42
C PHE A 530 -24.20 22.74 -2.91
N THR A 531 -25.22 22.83 -3.78
CA THR A 531 -26.58 23.23 -3.42
C THR A 531 -27.63 22.46 -4.24
N GLY A 532 -28.46 21.63 -3.61
CA GLY A 532 -29.55 20.92 -4.28
C GLY A 532 -29.43 19.40 -4.18
N ASP A 533 -29.79 18.69 -5.25
CA ASP A 533 -29.98 17.22 -5.23
C ASP A 533 -28.68 16.44 -5.03
N VAL A 534 -27.57 16.89 -5.65
CA VAL A 534 -26.25 16.26 -5.47
C VAL A 534 -25.80 16.34 -4.01
N LEU A 535 -26.04 17.47 -3.34
CA LEU A 535 -25.75 17.64 -1.91
C LEU A 535 -26.60 16.67 -1.06
N LEU A 536 -27.91 16.58 -1.34
CA LEU A 536 -28.83 15.68 -0.62
C LEU A 536 -28.41 14.22 -0.75
N SER A 537 -28.03 13.78 -1.96
CA SER A 537 -27.56 12.40 -2.19
C SER A 537 -26.30 12.03 -1.38
N LYS A 538 -25.35 12.96 -1.23
CA LYS A 538 -24.16 12.80 -0.38
C LYS A 538 -24.53 12.75 1.11
N TYR A 539 -25.47 13.57 1.55
CA TYR A 539 -26.00 13.52 2.90
C TYR A 539 -26.71 12.21 3.22
N ASP A 540 -27.49 11.68 2.28
CA ASP A 540 -28.17 10.40 2.48
C ASP A 540 -27.15 9.25 2.53
N THR A 541 -26.11 9.29 1.70
CA THR A 541 -24.96 8.37 1.80
C THR A 541 -24.30 8.45 3.18
N LEU A 542 -24.08 9.67 3.69
CA LEU A 542 -23.51 9.88 5.02
C LEU A 542 -24.45 9.37 6.14
N LYS A 543 -25.76 9.55 6.03
CA LYS A 543 -26.74 8.99 6.98
C LYS A 543 -26.71 7.46 7.01
N ILE A 544 -26.64 6.81 5.84
CA ILE A 544 -26.51 5.35 5.75
C ILE A 544 -25.21 4.90 6.44
N ILE A 545 -24.11 5.61 6.23
CA ILE A 545 -22.82 5.34 6.88
C ILE A 545 -22.91 5.51 8.40
N LYS A 546 -23.57 6.56 8.90
CA LYS A 546 -23.80 6.80 10.34
C LYS A 546 -24.64 5.69 10.95
N HIS A 547 -25.76 5.33 10.33
CA HIS A 547 -26.60 4.24 10.81
C HIS A 547 -25.86 2.90 10.83
N LEU A 548 -25.03 2.63 9.81
CA LEU A 548 -24.18 1.44 9.80
C LEU A 548 -23.16 1.45 10.95
N GLN A 549 -22.69 2.64 11.35
CA GLN A 549 -21.79 2.82 12.47
C GLN A 549 -22.46 2.61 13.83
N GLU A 550 -23.69 3.10 13.99
CA GLU A 550 -24.54 2.83 15.15
C GLU A 550 -24.83 1.33 15.27
N ASN A 551 -25.17 0.66 14.17
CA ASN A 551 -25.46 -0.77 14.17
C ASN A 551 -24.27 -1.63 14.63
N TRP A 552 -23.06 -1.39 14.11
CA TRP A 552 -21.89 -2.13 14.61
C TRP A 552 -21.54 -1.72 16.04
N ALA A 553 -21.87 -0.49 16.44
CA ALA A 553 -21.65 -0.05 17.80
C ALA A 553 -22.58 -0.77 18.81
N ASP A 554 -23.85 -0.92 18.45
CA ASP A 554 -24.83 -1.64 19.27
C ASP A 554 -24.47 -3.12 19.41
N ILE A 555 -23.95 -3.75 18.35
CA ILE A 555 -23.43 -5.12 18.42
C ILE A 555 -22.22 -5.20 19.36
N GLY A 556 -21.28 -4.24 19.24
CA GLY A 556 -20.13 -4.16 20.15
C GLY A 556 -20.56 -4.01 21.61
N LEU A 557 -21.53 -3.15 21.91
CA LEU A 557 -22.08 -2.98 23.25
C LEU A 557 -22.81 -4.24 23.73
N GLY A 558 -23.53 -4.93 22.83
CA GLY A 558 -24.16 -6.21 23.09
C GLY A 558 -23.16 -7.29 23.51
N ILE A 559 -22.02 -7.37 22.84
CA ILE A 559 -20.89 -8.25 23.19
C ILE A 559 -20.35 -7.88 24.58
N PHE A 560 -20.02 -6.61 24.82
CA PHE A 560 -19.44 -6.19 26.11
C PHE A 560 -20.39 -6.42 27.29
N ASN A 561 -21.70 -6.31 27.08
CA ASN A 561 -22.67 -6.60 28.12
C ASN A 561 -22.70 -8.09 28.53
N ARG A 562 -22.30 -9.02 27.66
CA ARG A 562 -22.21 -10.45 27.98
C ARG A 562 -20.90 -10.82 28.68
N HIS A 563 -19.85 -10.03 28.52
CA HIS A 563 -18.50 -10.26 29.05
C HIS A 563 -18.10 -9.23 30.11
N LYS A 564 -19.03 -8.87 31.01
CA LYS A 564 -18.68 -8.04 32.19
C LYS A 564 -17.87 -8.87 33.17
N SER A 565 -17.01 -8.28 34.00
CA SER A 565 -16.36 -9.04 35.07
C SER A 565 -17.36 -9.54 36.11
N LEU A 566 -16.94 -10.43 37.02
CA LEU A 566 -17.74 -10.86 38.17
C LEU A 566 -18.16 -9.69 39.08
N GLU A 567 -17.33 -8.65 39.17
CA GLU A 567 -17.61 -7.39 39.87
C GLU A 567 -18.57 -6.48 39.09
N GLY A 568 -18.89 -6.83 37.85
CA GLY A 568 -19.74 -6.07 36.94
C GLY A 568 -19.00 -4.99 36.15
N GLU A 569 -17.66 -5.01 36.15
CA GLU A 569 -16.86 -4.05 35.39
C GLU A 569 -16.90 -4.36 33.89
N MET A 570 -16.91 -3.32 33.06
CA MET A 570 -16.93 -3.47 31.61
C MET A 570 -15.51 -3.63 31.07
N PRO A 571 -15.31 -4.43 30.00
CA PRO A 571 -14.00 -4.58 29.37
C PRO A 571 -13.39 -3.24 28.92
N SER A 572 -12.07 -3.14 29.03
CA SER A 572 -11.31 -1.93 28.65
C SER A 572 -11.49 -1.55 27.17
N GLU A 573 -11.81 -2.54 26.34
CA GLU A 573 -12.07 -2.49 24.90
C GLU A 573 -13.25 -1.55 24.56
N ARG A 574 -14.15 -1.30 25.52
CA ARG A 574 -15.22 -0.31 25.39
C ARG A 574 -14.66 1.12 25.30
N GLN A 575 -13.64 1.44 26.10
CA GLN A 575 -13.01 2.77 26.03
C GLN A 575 -12.34 3.00 24.67
N TYR A 576 -11.71 1.94 24.13
CA TYR A 576 -11.11 1.98 22.79
C TYR A 576 -12.15 2.19 21.70
N MET A 577 -13.33 1.57 21.84
CA MET A 577 -14.47 1.79 20.97
C MET A 577 -14.99 3.24 21.02
N GLU A 578 -15.13 3.81 22.21
CA GLU A 578 -15.55 5.21 22.40
C GLU A 578 -14.54 6.19 21.76
N GLU A 579 -13.24 5.88 21.84
CA GLU A 579 -12.20 6.65 21.15
C GLU A 579 -12.33 6.56 19.61
N ILE A 580 -12.59 5.36 19.08
CA ILE A 580 -12.87 5.16 17.65
C ILE A 580 -14.08 5.97 17.21
N ILE A 581 -15.18 5.90 17.96
CA ILE A 581 -16.40 6.66 17.67
C ILE A 581 -16.11 8.17 17.68
N LYS A 582 -15.34 8.66 18.65
CA LYS A 582 -14.94 10.07 18.72
C LYS A 582 -14.12 10.50 17.49
N ASN A 583 -13.20 9.66 17.02
CA ASN A 583 -12.41 9.94 15.81
C ASN A 583 -13.25 9.83 14.53
N ILE A 584 -14.19 8.90 14.47
CA ILE A 584 -15.17 8.80 13.38
C ILE A 584 -16.08 10.04 13.35
N GLN A 585 -16.53 10.55 14.49
CA GLN A 585 -17.31 11.79 14.55
C GLN A 585 -16.52 12.99 14.03
N LYS A 586 -15.21 13.07 14.30
CA LYS A 586 -14.33 14.08 13.69
C LYS A 586 -14.27 13.90 12.17
N LEU A 587 -14.10 12.67 11.69
CA LEU A 587 -14.08 12.36 10.26
C LEU A 587 -15.39 12.74 9.56
N TYR A 588 -16.54 12.50 10.19
CA TYR A 588 -17.84 12.92 9.65
C TYR A 588 -17.98 14.44 9.59
N LYS A 589 -17.54 15.17 10.61
CA LYS A 589 -17.54 16.64 10.58
C LYS A 589 -16.69 17.18 9.44
N GLU A 590 -15.52 16.58 9.20
CA GLU A 590 -14.65 16.92 8.07
C GLU A 590 -15.36 16.72 6.72
N TYR A 591 -16.02 15.57 6.53
CA TYR A 591 -16.78 15.32 5.31
C TYR A 591 -18.00 16.24 5.19
N GLU A 592 -18.72 16.53 6.27
CA GLU A 592 -19.85 17.47 6.26
C GLU A 592 -19.43 18.87 5.81
N ILE A 593 -18.30 19.38 6.33
CA ILE A 593 -17.76 20.69 5.94
C ILE A 593 -17.39 20.72 4.45
N ARG A 594 -16.77 19.65 3.94
CA ARG A 594 -16.39 19.54 2.51
C ARG A 594 -17.61 19.42 1.60
N ILE A 595 -18.58 18.60 1.99
CA ILE A 595 -19.81 18.36 1.23
C ILE A 595 -20.64 19.64 1.12
N ASN A 596 -20.77 20.41 2.21
CA ASN A 596 -21.47 21.70 2.21
C ASN A 596 -20.73 22.82 1.47
N GLY A 597 -19.43 22.65 1.23
CA GLY A 597 -18.56 23.73 0.76
C GLY A 597 -18.29 24.80 1.84
N ASP A 598 -18.48 24.49 3.12
CA ASP A 598 -18.26 25.40 4.26
C ASP A 598 -16.77 25.69 4.51
N ASN A 599 -15.88 25.00 3.80
CA ASN A 599 -14.46 25.35 3.67
C ASN A 599 -14.21 26.70 2.95
N GLY A 600 -15.23 27.26 2.29
CA GLY A 600 -15.18 28.57 1.65
C GLY A 600 -15.81 28.59 0.25
N TYR A 601 -15.98 27.42 -0.38
CA TYR A 601 -16.62 27.28 -1.69
C TYR A 601 -18.04 27.88 -1.68
N SER A 602 -18.85 27.60 -0.67
CA SER A 602 -20.24 28.08 -0.55
C SER A 602 -20.37 29.61 -0.47
N LYS A 603 -19.32 30.32 -0.02
CA LYS A 603 -19.31 31.80 0.12
C LYS A 603 -18.57 32.50 -1.01
N ILE A 604 -17.41 31.99 -1.40
CA ILE A 604 -16.53 32.64 -2.38
C ILE A 604 -17.04 32.40 -3.80
N LEU A 605 -17.59 31.21 -4.10
CA LEU A 605 -18.08 30.89 -5.44
C LEU A 605 -19.27 31.80 -5.85
N PRO A 606 -20.29 32.07 -5.00
CA PRO A 606 -21.32 33.07 -5.33
C PRO A 606 -20.77 34.49 -5.47
N SER A 607 -19.77 34.88 -4.66
CA SER A 607 -19.11 36.19 -4.78
C SER A 607 -18.37 36.34 -6.13
N LEU A 608 -17.68 35.27 -6.55
CA LEU A 608 -17.03 35.20 -7.86
C LEU A 608 -18.04 35.31 -9.00
N ILE A 609 -19.18 34.60 -8.91
CA ILE A 609 -20.25 34.68 -9.91
C ILE A 609 -20.84 36.10 -9.95
N SER A 610 -21.13 36.71 -8.80
CA SER A 610 -21.64 38.09 -8.74
C SER A 610 -20.63 39.11 -9.29
N SER A 611 -19.34 38.86 -9.11
CA SER A 611 -18.25 39.69 -9.67
C SER A 611 -18.18 39.56 -11.19
N LEU A 612 -18.35 38.33 -11.70
CA LEU A 612 -18.41 38.05 -13.13
C LEU A 612 -19.67 38.66 -13.77
N ASP A 613 -20.80 38.64 -13.06
CA ASP A 613 -22.06 39.28 -13.47
C ASP A 613 -21.90 40.80 -13.55
N PHE A 614 -21.24 41.41 -12.56
CA PHE A 614 -20.95 42.85 -12.57
C PHE A 614 -20.09 43.24 -13.78
N CYS A 615 -19.00 42.50 -14.03
CA CYS A 615 -18.16 42.75 -15.19
C CYS A 615 -18.93 42.56 -16.50
N SER A 616 -19.73 41.49 -16.61
CA SER A 616 -20.54 41.21 -17.81
C SER A 616 -21.55 42.33 -18.07
N PHE A 617 -22.26 42.79 -17.04
CA PHE A 617 -23.23 43.87 -17.14
C PHE A 617 -22.56 45.20 -17.50
N LYS A 618 -21.41 45.52 -16.92
CA LYS A 618 -20.63 46.71 -17.29
C LYS A 618 -20.18 46.61 -18.75
N LEU A 619 -19.60 45.48 -19.17
CA LEU A 619 -19.16 45.23 -20.54
C LEU A 619 -20.28 45.33 -21.59
N GLU A 620 -21.52 44.96 -21.25
CA GLU A 620 -22.68 45.12 -22.14
C GLU A 620 -23.17 46.57 -22.28
N ASN A 621 -23.02 47.39 -21.23
CA ASN A 621 -23.52 48.77 -21.19
C ASN A 621 -22.47 49.83 -21.58
N LEU A 622 -21.21 49.44 -21.82
CA LEU A 622 -20.18 50.37 -22.29
C LEU A 622 -20.54 50.89 -23.70
N GLU A 623 -20.97 52.14 -23.79
CA GLU A 623 -21.14 52.84 -25.06
C GLU A 623 -19.77 53.30 -25.60
N PHE A 624 -19.21 52.53 -26.53
CA PHE A 624 -18.01 52.93 -27.27
C PHE A 624 -18.32 54.14 -28.18
N PRO A 625 -17.46 55.19 -28.21
CA PRO A 625 -16.09 55.27 -27.69
C PRO A 625 -15.93 56.07 -26.38
N ASP A 626 -16.99 56.69 -25.85
CA ASP A 626 -16.92 57.66 -24.74
C ASP A 626 -16.91 57.00 -23.35
N THR A 627 -16.28 55.83 -23.22
CA THR A 627 -16.14 55.14 -21.93
C THR A 627 -15.13 55.87 -21.03
N PRO A 628 -15.53 56.38 -19.84
CA PRO A 628 -14.61 56.96 -18.88
C PRO A 628 -13.49 55.97 -18.50
N LEU A 629 -12.25 56.45 -18.37
CA LEU A 629 -11.13 55.65 -17.85
C LEU A 629 -11.45 55.04 -16.47
N GLU A 630 -12.29 55.73 -15.70
CA GLU A 630 -12.81 55.31 -14.40
C GLU A 630 -13.61 53.99 -14.49
N GLU A 631 -14.45 53.81 -15.51
CA GLU A 631 -15.26 52.59 -15.69
C GLU A 631 -14.40 51.37 -16.03
N TRP A 632 -13.31 51.56 -16.79
CA TRP A 632 -12.35 50.49 -17.08
C TRP A 632 -11.52 50.12 -15.85
N GLN A 633 -11.16 51.10 -15.01
CA GLN A 633 -10.48 50.84 -13.75
C GLN A 633 -11.35 50.01 -12.80
N GLU A 634 -12.66 50.29 -12.70
CA GLU A 634 -13.60 49.47 -11.92
C GLU A 634 -13.63 48.01 -12.40
N ILE A 635 -13.62 47.77 -13.72
CA ILE A 635 -13.61 46.41 -14.29
C ILE A 635 -12.29 45.69 -13.97
N ASP A 636 -11.14 46.37 -14.14
CA ASP A 636 -9.84 45.75 -13.84
C ASP A 636 -9.68 45.44 -12.34
N GLU A 637 -10.11 46.35 -11.46
CA GLU A 637 -10.17 46.11 -10.01
C GLU A 637 -11.03 44.87 -9.70
N LYS A 638 -12.19 44.74 -10.33
CA LYS A 638 -13.05 43.57 -10.14
C LYS A 638 -12.46 42.29 -10.72
N ILE A 639 -11.74 42.34 -11.84
CA ILE A 639 -10.99 41.19 -12.38
C ILE A 639 -9.88 40.74 -11.43
N ASN A 640 -9.15 41.69 -10.83
CA ASN A 640 -8.14 41.40 -9.84
C ASN A 640 -8.76 40.76 -8.58
N GLU A 641 -9.93 41.24 -8.14
CA GLU A 641 -10.71 40.62 -7.06
C GLU A 641 -11.10 39.17 -7.42
N MET A 642 -11.65 38.93 -8.62
CA MET A 642 -11.98 37.58 -9.10
C MET A 642 -10.76 36.65 -9.12
N LYS A 643 -9.60 37.13 -9.57
CA LYS A 643 -8.35 36.34 -9.53
C LYS A 643 -7.97 35.98 -8.11
N SER A 644 -8.06 36.92 -7.18
CA SER A 644 -7.77 36.63 -5.77
C SER A 644 -8.76 35.62 -5.18
N HIS A 645 -10.06 35.71 -5.50
CA HIS A 645 -11.06 34.73 -5.12
C HIS A 645 -10.77 33.34 -5.71
N LEU A 646 -10.36 33.26 -6.98
CA LEU A 646 -9.96 32.01 -7.63
C LEU A 646 -8.72 31.41 -7.00
N ASP A 647 -7.72 32.23 -6.65
CA ASP A 647 -6.52 31.78 -5.95
C ASP A 647 -6.85 31.22 -4.57
N ILE A 648 -7.75 31.89 -3.83
CA ILE A 648 -8.22 31.38 -2.53
C ILE A 648 -8.93 30.04 -2.73
N LEU A 649 -9.87 29.93 -3.67
CA LEU A 649 -10.59 28.68 -3.93
C LEU A 649 -9.67 27.53 -4.34
N LEU A 650 -8.69 27.78 -5.22
CA LEU A 650 -7.74 26.76 -5.65
C LEU A 650 -6.87 26.26 -4.49
N ASN A 651 -6.48 27.16 -3.57
CA ASN A 651 -5.73 26.79 -2.36
C ASN A 651 -6.58 26.05 -1.32
N LEU A 652 -7.91 26.20 -1.33
CA LEU A 652 -8.82 25.48 -0.43
C LEU A 652 -9.07 24.02 -0.85
N THR A 653 -8.71 23.63 -2.07
CA THR A 653 -8.88 22.25 -2.57
C THR A 653 -8.13 21.25 -1.68
N GLY A 654 -8.87 20.31 -1.07
CA GLY A 654 -8.31 19.28 -0.16
C GLY A 654 -8.06 19.74 1.28
N ILE A 655 -8.23 21.03 1.62
CA ILE A 655 -7.94 21.60 2.95
C ILE A 655 -9.25 22.05 3.63
N VAL A 656 -9.42 21.66 4.90
CA VAL A 656 -10.43 22.23 5.79
C VAL A 656 -9.73 23.27 6.69
N PRO A 657 -10.07 24.57 6.61
CA PRO A 657 -9.32 25.64 7.28
C PRO A 657 -9.23 25.50 8.80
N GLN A 658 -10.23 24.88 9.44
CA GLN A 658 -10.24 24.72 10.90
C GLN A 658 -9.29 23.62 11.42
N HIS A 659 -8.67 22.83 10.53
CA HIS A 659 -7.82 21.70 10.91
C HIS A 659 -6.45 21.70 10.21
N ILE A 660 -5.85 22.88 9.99
CA ILE A 660 -4.50 23.00 9.40
C ILE A 660 -3.41 22.31 10.26
N ASP A 661 -3.65 22.09 11.55
CA ASP A 661 -2.69 21.44 12.47
C ASP A 661 -2.98 19.94 12.69
N VAL A 662 -4.00 19.37 12.06
CA VAL A 662 -4.35 17.96 12.21
C VAL A 662 -4.20 17.27 10.87
N ASP A 663 -3.37 16.23 10.87
CA ASP A 663 -3.21 15.20 9.84
C ASP A 663 -4.33 15.20 8.79
N SER A 664 -3.93 15.30 7.51
CA SER A 664 -4.87 15.31 6.37
C SER A 664 -5.99 14.26 6.54
N VAL A 665 -7.20 14.55 6.03
CA VAL A 665 -8.35 13.63 6.15
C VAL A 665 -8.03 12.19 5.71
N SER A 666 -7.14 12.03 4.72
CA SER A 666 -6.61 10.72 4.31
C SER A 666 -5.83 9.99 5.41
N VAL A 667 -5.00 10.71 6.17
CA VAL A 667 -4.25 10.16 7.31
C VAL A 667 -5.20 9.82 8.46
N LEU A 668 -6.15 10.70 8.79
CA LEU A 668 -7.15 10.43 9.83
C LEU A 668 -8.00 9.19 9.49
N GLN A 669 -8.43 9.05 8.24
CA GLN A 669 -9.19 7.89 7.79
C GLN A 669 -8.35 6.60 7.85
N ALA A 670 -7.10 6.63 7.39
CA ALA A 670 -6.19 5.49 7.48
C ALA A 670 -5.93 5.09 8.94
N TYR A 671 -5.82 6.07 9.83
CA TYR A 671 -5.68 5.86 11.27
C TYR A 671 -6.91 5.17 11.88
N ILE A 672 -8.12 5.68 11.62
CA ILE A 672 -9.38 5.06 12.08
C ILE A 672 -9.51 3.61 11.57
N PHE A 673 -9.14 3.39 10.31
CA PHE A 673 -9.16 2.09 9.67
C PHE A 673 -8.25 1.06 10.35
N ASN A 674 -7.08 1.49 10.82
CA ASN A 674 -6.15 0.68 11.61
C ASN A 674 -6.69 0.47 13.03
N MET A 675 -7.23 1.52 13.69
CA MET A 675 -7.83 1.38 15.01
C MET A 675 -8.96 0.34 15.03
N ILE A 676 -9.86 0.35 14.04
CA ILE A 676 -10.94 -0.63 13.93
C ILE A 676 -10.38 -2.05 13.76
N GLN A 677 -9.33 -2.25 12.96
CA GLN A 677 -8.71 -3.58 12.80
C GLN A 677 -8.08 -4.07 14.10
N GLN A 678 -7.38 -3.20 14.82
CA GLN A 678 -6.82 -3.53 16.13
C GLN A 678 -7.91 -3.82 17.17
N TRP A 679 -9.00 -3.03 17.17
CA TRP A 679 -10.14 -3.24 18.05
C TRP A 679 -10.81 -4.58 17.82
N LEU A 680 -11.05 -4.97 16.55
CA LEU A 680 -11.62 -6.27 16.21
C LEU A 680 -10.75 -7.44 16.69
N LEU A 681 -9.42 -7.33 16.56
CA LEU A 681 -8.49 -8.35 17.08
C LEU A 681 -8.48 -8.40 18.61
N LYS A 682 -8.52 -7.25 19.29
CA LYS A 682 -8.56 -7.18 20.76
C LYS A 682 -9.85 -7.77 21.31
N ILE A 683 -11.01 -7.38 20.78
CA ILE A 683 -12.30 -7.95 21.20
C ILE A 683 -12.33 -9.46 20.95
N GLY A 684 -11.84 -9.91 19.78
CA GLY A 684 -11.80 -11.33 19.46
C GLY A 684 -10.98 -12.13 20.47
N ASN A 685 -9.85 -11.59 20.90
CA ASN A 685 -9.03 -12.20 21.95
C ASN A 685 -9.70 -12.14 23.33
N GLU A 686 -10.33 -11.01 23.68
CA GLU A 686 -10.99 -10.82 24.98
C GLU A 686 -12.18 -11.77 25.16
N ILE A 687 -13.04 -11.90 24.15
CA ILE A 687 -14.16 -12.86 24.15
C ILE A 687 -13.63 -14.29 24.30
N ASN A 688 -12.58 -14.65 23.55
CA ASN A 688 -12.04 -16.00 23.59
C ASN A 688 -11.42 -16.31 24.96
N ASN A 689 -10.69 -15.36 25.54
CA ASN A 689 -10.14 -15.48 26.88
C ASN A 689 -11.25 -15.56 27.94
N GLY A 690 -12.24 -14.67 27.87
CA GLY A 690 -13.39 -14.67 28.78
C GLY A 690 -14.19 -15.97 28.73
N ASN A 691 -14.42 -16.54 27.54
CA ASN A 691 -15.09 -17.84 27.39
C ASN A 691 -14.25 -18.99 27.96
N ILE A 692 -12.93 -19.00 27.75
CA ILE A 692 -12.02 -20.01 28.31
C ILE A 692 -11.97 -19.91 29.84
N GLU A 693 -11.86 -18.70 30.38
CA GLU A 693 -11.85 -18.47 31.82
C GLU A 693 -13.17 -18.88 32.45
N LEU A 694 -14.31 -18.49 31.85
CA LEU A 694 -15.63 -18.89 32.33
C LEU A 694 -15.78 -20.41 32.37
N GLN A 695 -15.35 -21.10 31.31
CA GLN A 695 -15.36 -22.55 31.24
C GLN A 695 -14.44 -23.18 32.31
N HIS A 696 -13.23 -22.65 32.49
CA HIS A 696 -12.29 -23.14 33.49
C HIS A 696 -12.87 -23.02 34.91
N HIS A 697 -13.41 -21.86 35.29
CA HIS A 697 -14.02 -21.66 36.60
C HIS A 697 -15.20 -22.60 36.81
N MET A 698 -16.03 -22.84 35.79
CA MET A 698 -17.18 -23.75 35.90
C MET A 698 -16.77 -25.22 36.01
N ASP A 699 -15.74 -25.64 35.28
CA ASP A 699 -15.18 -26.98 35.41
C ASP A 699 -14.52 -27.17 36.79
N GLU A 700 -13.84 -26.15 37.33
CA GLU A 700 -13.27 -26.16 38.69
C GLU A 700 -14.35 -26.27 39.78
N LEU A 701 -15.46 -25.54 39.65
CA LEU A 701 -16.60 -25.64 40.56
C LEU A 701 -17.23 -27.03 40.49
N HIS A 702 -17.44 -27.55 39.29
CA HIS A 702 -17.97 -28.89 39.10
C HIS A 702 -17.06 -29.95 39.77
N ILE A 703 -15.74 -29.86 39.60
CA ILE A 703 -14.78 -30.74 40.29
C ILE A 703 -14.89 -30.59 41.81
N SER A 704 -15.02 -29.36 42.32
CA SER A 704 -15.13 -29.09 43.75
C SER A 704 -16.44 -29.62 44.34
N MET A 705 -17.55 -29.53 43.61
CA MET A 705 -18.83 -30.14 43.97
C MET A 705 -18.72 -31.66 44.07
N ILE A 706 -18.09 -32.30 43.07
CA ILE A 706 -17.84 -33.75 43.10
C ILE A 706 -16.97 -34.13 44.29
N GLN A 707 -15.89 -33.38 44.56
CA GLN A 707 -14.99 -33.65 45.68
C GLN A 707 -15.73 -33.54 47.02
N TRP A 708 -16.58 -32.53 47.19
CA TRP A 708 -17.41 -32.38 48.38
C TRP A 708 -18.38 -33.55 48.55
N MET A 709 -19.04 -33.97 47.48
CA MET A 709 -19.94 -35.13 47.49
C MET A 709 -19.23 -36.43 47.87
N VAL A 710 -18.03 -36.67 47.35
CA VAL A 710 -17.22 -37.85 47.71
C VAL A 710 -16.82 -37.81 49.17
N ASN A 711 -16.39 -36.65 49.68
CA ASN A 711 -16.04 -36.49 51.10
C ASN A 711 -17.26 -36.73 52.01
N LEU A 712 -18.45 -36.28 51.60
CA LEU A 712 -19.70 -36.55 52.31
C LEU A 712 -20.02 -38.04 52.36
N LEU A 713 -19.92 -38.75 51.23
CA LEU A 713 -20.15 -40.19 51.19
C LEU A 713 -19.16 -40.96 52.06
N ILE A 714 -17.88 -40.57 52.09
CA ILE A 714 -16.86 -41.21 52.94
C ILE A 714 -17.20 -41.04 54.43
N LEU A 715 -17.58 -39.83 54.86
CA LEU A 715 -17.91 -39.55 56.26
C LEU A 715 -19.20 -40.25 56.72
N MET A 716 -20.16 -40.46 55.81
CA MET A 716 -21.41 -41.17 56.13
C MET A 716 -21.23 -42.70 56.25
N ILE A 717 -20.09 -43.27 55.84
CA ILE A 717 -19.82 -44.71 55.92
C ILE A 717 -19.10 -45.00 57.26
N PRO A 718 -19.70 -45.78 58.18
CA PRO A 718 -18.97 -46.29 59.34
C PRO A 718 -17.79 -47.13 58.87
N ASN A 719 -16.59 -46.88 59.42
CA ASN A 719 -15.45 -47.77 59.20
C ASN A 719 -15.87 -49.18 59.60
N PHE A 720 -15.69 -50.16 58.71
CA PHE A 720 -15.95 -51.57 59.02
C PHE A 720 -14.94 -51.99 60.09
N THR A 721 -15.35 -51.93 61.35
CA THR A 721 -14.56 -52.40 62.48
C THR A 721 -14.57 -53.92 62.42
N ASP A 722 -13.48 -54.48 61.88
CA ASP A 722 -13.17 -55.87 62.17
C ASP A 722 -13.07 -55.99 63.69
N GLN A 723 -13.75 -56.99 64.26
CA GLN A 723 -14.03 -57.09 65.69
C GLN A 723 -12.75 -57.21 66.55
N ASP A 724 -11.59 -57.32 65.92
CA ASP A 724 -10.26 -57.39 66.54
C ASP A 724 -9.48 -56.07 66.53
N CYS A 725 -9.99 -54.97 65.95
CA CYS A 725 -9.27 -53.69 65.90
C CYS A 725 -9.66 -52.73 67.04
N LEU A 726 -9.17 -53.05 68.24
CA LEU A 726 -8.91 -52.21 69.43
C LEU A 726 -9.57 -50.81 69.52
N LEU A 727 -10.34 -50.63 70.59
CA LEU A 727 -10.98 -49.40 71.14
C LEU A 727 -10.17 -48.08 71.09
N LYS A 728 -8.83 -48.12 71.00
CA LYS A 728 -8.04 -46.88 70.81
C LYS A 728 -8.29 -46.21 69.46
N LEU A 729 -8.77 -46.97 68.47
CA LEU A 729 -9.18 -46.40 67.21
C LEU A 729 -10.51 -45.64 67.33
N GLU A 730 -11.37 -45.95 68.31
CA GLU A 730 -12.67 -45.29 68.46
C GLU A 730 -12.52 -43.82 68.83
N GLU A 731 -11.72 -43.48 69.85
CA GLU A 731 -11.51 -42.08 70.27
C GLU A 731 -10.83 -41.25 69.17
N GLU A 732 -9.76 -41.77 68.56
CA GLU A 732 -9.12 -41.09 67.42
C GLU A 732 -10.03 -40.99 66.20
N SER A 733 -10.93 -41.97 66.00
CA SER A 733 -11.90 -41.95 64.89
C SER A 733 -13.00 -40.93 65.11
N ALA A 734 -13.45 -40.74 66.36
CA ALA A 734 -14.45 -39.75 66.71
C ALA A 734 -13.91 -38.33 66.49
N GLU A 735 -12.69 -38.03 66.95
CA GLU A 735 -12.05 -36.73 66.69
C GLU A 735 -11.83 -36.49 65.18
N LYS A 736 -11.36 -37.51 64.44
CA LYS A 736 -11.19 -37.42 62.98
C LYS A 736 -12.52 -37.22 62.27
N HIS A 737 -13.60 -37.83 62.75
CA HIS A 737 -14.95 -37.66 62.21
C HIS A 737 -15.44 -36.22 62.43
N ASP A 738 -15.36 -35.69 63.64
CA ASP A 738 -15.78 -34.32 63.97
C ASP A 738 -14.98 -33.27 63.19
N ILE A 739 -13.66 -33.47 63.04
CA ILE A 739 -12.81 -32.62 62.19
C ILE A 739 -13.24 -32.71 60.72
N GLY A 740 -13.60 -33.91 60.25
CA GLY A 740 -14.09 -34.14 58.90
C GLY A 740 -15.41 -33.41 58.61
N VAL A 741 -16.37 -33.49 59.54
CA VAL A 741 -17.66 -32.79 59.46
C VAL A 741 -17.45 -31.27 59.47
N ALA A 742 -16.58 -30.75 60.33
CA ALA A 742 -16.28 -29.31 60.36
C ALA A 742 -15.66 -28.80 59.04
N ARG A 743 -14.78 -29.60 58.40
CA ARG A 743 -14.23 -29.26 57.08
C ARG A 743 -15.30 -29.27 55.99
N LEU A 744 -16.17 -30.28 55.96
CA LEU A 744 -17.29 -30.33 55.02
C LEU A 744 -18.19 -29.09 55.12
N GLU A 745 -18.42 -28.57 56.31
CA GLU A 745 -19.21 -27.34 56.50
C GLU A 745 -18.52 -26.10 55.92
N LEU A 746 -17.23 -25.91 56.22
CA LEU A 746 -16.46 -24.79 55.68
C LEU A 746 -16.42 -24.85 54.15
N ASP A 747 -16.15 -26.03 53.60
CA ASP A 747 -16.13 -26.26 52.15
C ASP A 747 -17.52 -26.04 51.54
N ALA A 748 -18.60 -26.48 52.21
CA ALA A 748 -19.97 -26.27 51.74
C ALA A 748 -20.37 -24.80 51.69
N ILE A 749 -19.99 -24.01 52.70
CA ILE A 749 -20.25 -22.57 52.75
C ILE A 749 -19.51 -21.87 51.60
N GLU A 750 -18.24 -22.22 51.38
CA GLU A 750 -17.45 -21.66 50.28
C GLU A 750 -18.01 -22.05 48.92
N LEU A 751 -18.36 -23.33 48.73
CA LEU A 751 -18.93 -23.84 47.49
C LEU A 751 -20.28 -23.22 47.19
N THR A 752 -21.15 -23.09 48.19
CA THR A 752 -22.45 -22.44 48.05
C THR A 752 -22.29 -21.01 47.55
N ARG A 753 -21.40 -20.23 48.17
CA ARG A 753 -21.13 -18.85 47.76
C ARG A 753 -20.58 -18.78 46.34
N LYS A 754 -19.64 -19.66 45.99
CA LYS A 754 -19.06 -19.71 44.63
C LYS A 754 -20.12 -20.12 43.61
N LEU A 755 -20.83 -21.23 43.84
CA LEU A 755 -21.88 -21.76 42.97
C LEU A 755 -22.95 -20.70 42.71
N TYR A 756 -23.36 -19.99 43.76
CA TYR A 756 -24.25 -18.85 43.67
C TYR A 756 -23.71 -17.77 42.73
N GLN A 757 -22.49 -17.29 42.99
CA GLN A 757 -21.86 -16.19 42.25
C GLN A 757 -21.73 -16.53 40.77
N TYR A 758 -21.19 -17.71 40.45
CA TYR A 758 -20.96 -18.11 39.07
C TYR A 758 -22.24 -18.49 38.32
N SER A 759 -23.23 -19.10 38.98
CA SER A 759 -24.52 -19.39 38.35
C SER A 759 -25.30 -18.12 38.03
N SER A 760 -25.28 -17.15 38.96
CA SER A 760 -25.87 -15.83 38.75
C SER A 760 -25.15 -15.05 37.65
N TYR A 761 -23.81 -15.11 37.64
CA TYR A 761 -22.98 -14.50 36.61
C TYR A 761 -23.29 -15.06 35.22
N LEU A 762 -23.28 -16.39 35.05
CA LEU A 762 -23.62 -17.04 33.77
C LEU A 762 -25.03 -16.69 33.31
N SER A 763 -25.99 -16.71 34.24
CA SER A 763 -27.37 -16.33 33.96
C SER A 763 -27.44 -14.87 33.49
N SER A 764 -26.69 -13.96 34.11
CA SER A 764 -26.59 -12.55 33.70
C SER A 764 -26.00 -12.40 32.30
N CYS A 765 -24.89 -13.09 32.00
CA CYS A 765 -24.26 -13.12 30.68
C CYS A 765 -25.24 -13.59 29.59
N CYS A 766 -26.04 -14.62 29.90
CA CYS A 766 -26.97 -15.21 28.95
C CYS A 766 -28.33 -14.49 28.88
N LYS A 767 -28.80 -13.81 29.93
CA LYS A 767 -30.16 -13.23 30.01
C LYS A 767 -30.46 -12.30 28.84
N GLY A 768 -29.56 -11.38 28.52
CA GLY A 768 -29.74 -10.44 27.40
C GLY A 768 -29.77 -11.12 26.03
N MET A 769 -28.96 -12.17 25.85
CA MET A 769 -28.91 -12.95 24.62
C MET A 769 -30.16 -13.80 24.45
N VAL A 770 -30.52 -14.55 25.49
CA VAL A 770 -31.64 -15.50 25.48
C VAL A 770 -32.97 -14.77 25.29
N THR A 771 -33.15 -13.60 25.91
CA THR A 771 -34.32 -12.73 25.68
C THR A 771 -34.40 -12.24 24.23
N ALA A 772 -33.29 -11.78 23.65
CA ALA A 772 -33.25 -11.36 22.24
C ALA A 772 -33.51 -12.54 21.27
N MET A 773 -32.98 -13.72 21.58
CA MET A 773 -33.24 -14.95 20.82
C MET A 773 -34.70 -15.37 20.91
N ALA A 774 -35.31 -15.31 22.10
CA ALA A 774 -36.72 -15.61 22.30
C ALA A 774 -37.62 -14.64 21.53
N LEU A 775 -37.32 -13.34 21.54
CA LEU A 775 -38.06 -12.32 20.78
C LEU A 775 -37.93 -12.53 19.25
N SER A 776 -36.75 -12.87 18.75
CA SER A 776 -36.56 -13.14 17.31
C SER A 776 -37.24 -14.46 16.88
N LYS A 777 -37.14 -15.52 17.70
CA LYS A 777 -37.82 -16.80 17.45
C LYS A 777 -39.34 -16.68 17.53
N SER A 778 -39.89 -15.88 18.44
CA SER A 778 -41.34 -15.64 18.55
C SER A 778 -41.88 -14.86 17.36
N THR A 779 -41.13 -13.87 16.88
CA THR A 779 -41.44 -13.14 15.64
C THR A 779 -41.47 -14.07 14.42
N ASN A 780 -40.59 -15.08 14.40
CA ASN A 780 -40.53 -16.09 13.35
C ASN A 780 -41.46 -17.30 13.57
N SER A 781 -42.36 -17.26 14.57
CA SER A 781 -43.34 -18.32 14.88
C SER A 781 -42.74 -19.71 15.21
N HIS A 782 -41.53 -19.76 15.77
CA HIS A 782 -40.95 -21.02 16.24
C HIS A 782 -41.57 -21.46 17.57
N LYS A 783 -42.07 -22.71 17.64
CA LYS A 783 -42.66 -23.33 18.84
C LYS A 783 -41.70 -23.40 20.04
N ASN A 784 -40.40 -23.28 19.80
CA ASN A 784 -39.34 -23.49 20.78
C ASN A 784 -38.74 -22.17 21.31
N ALA A 785 -39.41 -21.03 21.09
CA ALA A 785 -38.85 -19.71 21.40
C ALA A 785 -38.54 -19.50 22.89
N THR A 786 -39.32 -20.12 23.79
CA THR A 786 -39.19 -19.96 25.24
C THR A 786 -38.39 -21.08 25.92
N GLU A 787 -37.90 -22.07 25.17
CA GLU A 787 -37.13 -23.20 25.72
C GLU A 787 -35.84 -22.69 26.40
N ASP A 788 -35.08 -21.84 25.71
CA ASP A 788 -33.81 -21.30 26.22
C ASP A 788 -34.01 -20.46 27.50
N LEU A 789 -35.11 -19.68 27.59
CA LEU A 789 -35.46 -18.91 28.81
C LEU A 789 -35.77 -19.86 29.97
N TYR A 790 -36.57 -20.88 29.69
CA TYR A 790 -36.93 -21.89 30.68
C TYR A 790 -35.72 -22.68 31.16
N GLU A 791 -34.72 -22.91 30.30
CA GLU A 791 -33.45 -23.54 30.68
C GLU A 791 -32.60 -22.66 31.61
N VAL A 792 -32.63 -21.32 31.47
CA VAL A 792 -31.92 -20.41 32.39
C VAL A 792 -32.54 -20.52 33.78
N ASP A 793 -33.87 -20.57 33.86
CA ASP A 793 -34.57 -20.76 35.13
C ASP A 793 -34.29 -22.14 35.72
N LYS A 794 -34.19 -23.19 34.89
CA LYS A 794 -33.75 -24.52 35.36
C LYS A 794 -32.35 -24.52 35.93
N LEU A 795 -31.39 -23.84 35.31
CA LEU A 795 -30.03 -23.72 35.86
C LEU A 795 -30.06 -23.15 37.29
N LYS A 796 -30.84 -22.09 37.50
CA LYS A 796 -31.01 -21.48 38.83
C LYS A 796 -31.72 -22.41 39.81
N LYS A 797 -32.74 -23.15 39.33
CA LYS A 797 -33.45 -24.16 40.13
C LYS A 797 -32.52 -25.29 40.57
N GLU A 798 -31.74 -25.87 39.66
CA GLU A 798 -30.76 -26.93 40.00
C GLU A 798 -29.70 -26.43 41.00
N CYS A 799 -29.25 -25.17 40.85
CA CYS A 799 -28.35 -24.53 41.82
C CYS A 799 -29.01 -24.43 43.20
N TYR A 800 -30.25 -23.93 43.28
CA TYR A 800 -30.99 -23.79 44.53
C TYR A 800 -31.27 -25.15 45.19
N GLU A 801 -31.73 -26.12 44.41
CA GLU A 801 -32.01 -27.49 44.84
C GLU A 801 -30.74 -28.20 45.35
N TRP A 802 -29.59 -27.98 44.71
CA TRP A 802 -28.31 -28.49 45.19
C TRP A 802 -27.93 -27.90 46.56
N ILE A 803 -28.09 -26.58 46.74
CA ILE A 803 -27.75 -25.92 48.01
C ILE A 803 -28.71 -26.35 49.13
N ASN A 804 -30.00 -26.46 48.85
CA ASN A 804 -30.99 -26.95 49.82
C ASN A 804 -30.72 -28.39 50.24
N THR A 805 -30.47 -29.29 49.27
CA THR A 805 -30.17 -30.70 49.57
C THR A 805 -28.86 -30.84 50.36
N CYS A 806 -27.85 -30.01 50.07
CA CYS A 806 -26.62 -29.89 50.86
C CYS A 806 -26.90 -29.46 52.31
N SER A 807 -27.74 -28.43 52.49
CA SER A 807 -28.18 -27.94 53.80
C SER A 807 -28.92 -29.00 54.62
N CYS A 808 -29.84 -29.76 54.01
CA CYS A 808 -30.53 -30.88 54.65
C CYS A 808 -29.55 -31.99 55.09
N LEU A 809 -28.63 -32.39 54.21
CA LEU A 809 -27.65 -33.44 54.51
C LEU A 809 -26.69 -33.05 55.64
N LEU A 810 -26.16 -31.83 55.63
CA LEU A 810 -25.32 -31.34 56.72
C LEU A 810 -26.09 -31.25 58.04
N SER A 811 -27.36 -30.84 57.98
CA SER A 811 -28.21 -30.78 59.17
C SER A 811 -28.41 -32.15 59.81
N ASN A 812 -28.53 -33.19 58.98
CA ASN A 812 -28.65 -34.58 59.45
C ASN A 812 -27.35 -35.11 60.07
N ILE A 813 -26.19 -34.81 59.48
CA ILE A 813 -24.89 -35.27 59.99
C ILE A 813 -24.57 -34.63 61.36
N LYS A 814 -24.91 -33.35 61.56
CA LYS A 814 -24.64 -32.63 62.82
C LYS A 814 -25.74 -32.77 63.87
N GLY A 815 -26.97 -33.08 63.45
CA GLY A 815 -28.17 -33.04 64.30
C GLY A 815 -28.67 -31.64 64.64
N ARG A 816 -28.27 -30.61 63.88
CA ARG A 816 -28.72 -29.21 64.03
C ARG A 816 -29.03 -28.62 62.67
N LYS A 817 -30.07 -27.79 62.57
CA LYS A 817 -30.46 -27.11 61.33
C LYS A 817 -29.37 -26.13 60.87
N ILE A 818 -28.84 -26.33 59.67
CA ILE A 818 -27.83 -25.48 59.01
C ILE A 818 -28.47 -24.83 57.79
N THR A 819 -28.63 -23.51 57.81
CA THR A 819 -29.10 -22.74 56.64
C THR A 819 -27.90 -22.16 55.90
N LEU A 820 -27.59 -22.67 54.71
CA LEU A 820 -26.46 -22.21 53.88
C LEU A 820 -26.77 -20.93 53.08
N LEU A 821 -28.05 -20.64 52.85
CA LEU A 821 -28.54 -19.46 52.15
C LEU A 821 -29.35 -18.58 53.10
N THR A 822 -29.18 -17.27 52.94
CA THR A 822 -30.08 -16.27 53.52
C THR A 822 -31.30 -16.04 52.60
N TYR A 823 -32.42 -15.57 53.16
CA TYR A 823 -33.63 -15.28 52.39
C TYR A 823 -33.36 -14.30 51.22
N GLU A 824 -32.51 -13.28 51.44
CA GLU A 824 -32.11 -12.31 50.42
C GLU A 824 -31.35 -12.95 49.24
N GLU A 825 -30.53 -13.97 49.51
CA GLU A 825 -29.82 -14.70 48.46
C GLU A 825 -30.78 -15.58 47.64
N ILE A 826 -31.77 -16.19 48.30
CA ILE A 826 -32.83 -16.98 47.66
C ILE A 826 -33.66 -16.10 46.73
N GLU A 827 -34.09 -14.93 47.20
CA GLU A 827 -34.87 -13.96 46.42
C GLU A 827 -34.06 -13.35 45.25
N ARG A 828 -32.73 -13.22 45.40
CA ARG A 828 -31.87 -12.77 44.29
C ARG A 828 -31.61 -13.89 43.25
N LEU A 829 -31.74 -15.17 43.61
CA LEU A 829 -31.66 -16.30 42.68
C LEU A 829 -32.99 -16.56 41.96
N LEU A 830 -34.05 -16.74 42.72
CA LEU A 830 -35.39 -17.04 42.25
C LEU A 830 -36.15 -15.71 42.13
N GLU A 831 -36.58 -15.33 40.92
CA GLU A 831 -37.42 -14.13 40.75
C GLU A 831 -38.68 -14.23 41.65
N GLU A 832 -39.21 -13.10 42.15
CA GLU A 832 -40.22 -13.03 43.24
C GLU A 832 -41.39 -14.03 43.11
N GLU A 833 -41.86 -14.29 41.87
CA GLU A 833 -42.96 -15.23 41.60
C GLU A 833 -42.61 -16.68 41.97
N ALA A 834 -41.35 -17.09 41.79
CA ALA A 834 -40.89 -18.41 42.18
C ALA A 834 -40.77 -18.54 43.71
N VAL A 835 -40.32 -17.50 44.43
CA VAL A 835 -40.15 -17.58 45.90
C VAL A 835 -41.48 -17.90 46.60
N LYS A 836 -42.58 -17.28 46.16
CA LYS A 836 -43.92 -17.50 46.73
C LYS A 836 -44.44 -18.92 46.51
N GLU A 837 -44.08 -19.55 45.40
CA GLU A 837 -44.49 -20.93 45.11
C GLU A 837 -43.70 -21.97 45.94
N PHE A 838 -42.55 -21.59 46.52
CA PHE A 838 -41.62 -22.57 47.13
C PHE A 838 -41.43 -22.44 48.66
N ILE A 839 -41.76 -21.33 49.32
CA ILE A 839 -41.57 -21.19 50.79
C ILE A 839 -42.84 -21.46 51.61
N GLU A 840 -44.04 -21.24 51.07
CA GLU A 840 -45.31 -21.48 51.80
C GLU A 840 -46.00 -22.76 51.30
N PRO A 841 -45.82 -23.93 51.95
CA PRO A 841 -46.83 -24.97 51.84
C PRO A 841 -48.06 -24.44 52.58
N GLU A 842 -49.24 -24.43 51.95
CA GLU A 842 -50.52 -24.01 52.53
C GLU A 842 -50.71 -24.58 53.95
N ILE A 843 -50.41 -23.78 54.98
CA ILE A 843 -50.75 -24.10 56.36
C ILE A 843 -52.22 -23.75 56.52
N ASP A 844 -53.07 -24.77 56.42
CA ASP A 844 -54.49 -24.71 56.75
C ASP A 844 -54.67 -24.12 58.16
N GLU A 845 -55.32 -22.95 58.23
CA GLU A 845 -55.39 -22.01 59.38
C GLU A 845 -56.15 -22.54 60.61
N SER A 846 -56.34 -23.85 60.81
CA SER A 846 -57.31 -24.38 61.78
C SER A 846 -56.78 -24.89 63.13
N PHE A 847 -55.48 -24.73 63.45
CA PHE A 847 -54.94 -25.13 64.76
C PHE A 847 -54.32 -23.96 65.52
N LYS A 848 -55.17 -23.04 65.98
CA LYS A 848 -54.86 -22.09 67.06
C LYS A 848 -55.99 -22.10 68.06
N GLU A 849 -55.98 -23.05 68.97
CA GLU A 849 -56.62 -22.94 70.28
C GLU A 849 -56.04 -24.04 71.20
N ASP A 850 -55.58 -23.62 72.38
CA ASP A 850 -55.29 -24.43 73.57
C ASP A 850 -53.91 -25.12 73.71
N GLU A 851 -52.82 -24.35 73.66
CA GLU A 851 -51.52 -24.72 74.27
C GLU A 851 -51.23 -23.88 75.54
N GLU A 852 -52.06 -23.95 76.58
CA GLU A 852 -51.76 -23.37 77.90
C GLU A 852 -52.45 -24.22 78.99
N GLU A 853 -51.95 -25.43 79.29
CA GLU A 853 -52.12 -26.12 80.60
C GLU A 853 -51.56 -27.57 80.59
N SER A 854 -50.24 -27.75 80.48
CA SER A 854 -49.61 -29.01 80.96
C SER A 854 -48.10 -28.86 81.20
N LYS A 855 -47.71 -27.87 82.00
CA LYS A 855 -46.33 -27.75 82.51
C LYS A 855 -46.33 -27.92 84.03
N GLU A 856 -46.78 -29.06 84.57
CA GLU A 856 -46.57 -29.33 86.00
C GLU A 856 -46.26 -30.78 86.43
N ASP A 857 -46.39 -31.81 85.56
CA ASP A 857 -46.07 -33.20 85.96
C ASP A 857 -44.63 -33.64 85.63
N ARG A 858 -43.64 -32.78 85.93
CA ARG A 858 -42.22 -33.16 85.90
C ARG A 858 -41.55 -32.90 87.24
N LYS A 859 -41.99 -33.62 88.27
CA LYS A 859 -41.28 -33.81 89.54
C LYS A 859 -42.07 -34.82 90.36
N LEU A 860 -41.62 -36.06 90.38
CA LEU A 860 -41.55 -36.95 91.55
C LEU A 860 -41.27 -38.38 91.09
N GLN A 861 -40.19 -38.94 91.65
CA GLN A 861 -39.88 -40.38 91.74
C GLN A 861 -39.43 -41.02 90.41
N GLU A 862 -38.31 -41.72 90.31
CA GLU A 862 -37.77 -42.66 91.29
C GLU A 862 -36.27 -42.87 91.04
N GLU A 863 -35.45 -42.52 92.04
CA GLU A 863 -34.17 -43.17 92.26
C GLU A 863 -34.47 -44.53 92.92
N ASN A 864 -34.33 -45.63 92.18
CA ASN A 864 -34.17 -46.96 92.76
C ASN A 864 -33.28 -47.86 91.89
N LYS A 865 -32.03 -47.91 92.31
CA LYS A 865 -31.18 -49.11 92.46
C LYS A 865 -31.10 -50.11 91.31
N GLU A 866 -29.93 -50.06 90.68
CA GLU A 866 -29.03 -51.20 90.45
C GLU A 866 -29.39 -52.50 91.22
N ARG A 867 -29.71 -53.56 90.47
CA ARG A 867 -29.23 -54.97 90.61
C ARG A 867 -30.25 -55.93 89.98
N ALA A 868 -29.89 -56.52 88.85
CA ALA A 868 -30.01 -57.96 88.57
C ALA A 868 -29.66 -58.20 87.09
N GLU A 869 -28.40 -58.56 86.86
CA GLU A 869 -28.01 -59.31 85.66
C GLU A 869 -28.54 -60.74 85.81
N GLU A 870 -29.68 -61.09 85.20
CA GLU A 870 -30.03 -62.50 84.96
C GLU A 870 -30.76 -62.65 83.62
N GLN A 871 -30.02 -63.24 82.68
CA GLN A 871 -30.42 -64.18 81.61
C GLN A 871 -31.54 -63.78 80.62
N PRO A 872 -31.30 -63.92 79.30
CA PRO A 872 -32.21 -63.45 78.25
C PRO A 872 -33.43 -64.37 78.13
N SER A 873 -34.57 -63.95 78.68
CA SER A 873 -35.85 -64.57 78.40
C SER A 873 -36.27 -64.27 76.97
N THR A 874 -36.18 -65.31 76.14
CA THR A 874 -36.70 -65.40 74.78
C THR A 874 -38.23 -65.31 74.78
N SER A 875 -38.77 -64.10 74.68
CA SER A 875 -40.15 -63.88 74.23
C SER A 875 -40.27 -62.45 73.72
N THR A 876 -39.69 -62.20 72.54
CA THR A 876 -39.89 -60.95 71.81
C THR A 876 -41.33 -60.93 71.29
N GLU A 877 -42.27 -60.55 72.13
CA GLU A 877 -43.52 -60.00 71.64
C GLU A 877 -43.15 -58.80 70.78
N LYS A 878 -43.49 -58.87 69.50
CA LYS A 878 -43.07 -57.89 68.49
C LYS A 878 -43.66 -56.53 68.89
N GLU A 879 -42.85 -55.68 69.51
CA GLU A 879 -43.16 -54.27 69.74
C GLU A 879 -43.67 -53.66 68.42
N LYS A 880 -44.92 -53.21 68.40
CA LYS A 880 -45.51 -52.60 67.21
C LYS A 880 -44.87 -51.22 67.03
N LEU A 881 -44.01 -51.09 66.02
CA LEU A 881 -43.36 -49.83 65.63
C LEU A 881 -44.24 -49.04 64.66
N ILE A 882 -44.45 -47.74 64.91
CA ILE A 882 -45.02 -46.81 63.91
C ILE A 882 -43.89 -46.29 63.04
N ARG A 883 -44.10 -46.26 61.72
CA ARG A 883 -43.20 -45.70 60.71
C ARG A 883 -43.66 -44.30 60.31
N PHE A 884 -42.76 -43.31 60.26
CA PHE A 884 -43.02 -41.94 59.77
C PHE A 884 -41.88 -41.44 58.87
N ILE A 885 -42.16 -40.48 58.00
CA ILE A 885 -41.18 -39.87 57.06
C ILE A 885 -40.60 -38.61 57.71
N GLY A 886 -39.28 -38.50 57.83
CA GLY A 886 -38.58 -37.34 58.38
C GLY A 886 -38.43 -36.18 57.39
N GLU A 887 -37.89 -35.04 57.85
CA GLU A 887 -37.49 -33.90 56.98
C GLU A 887 -36.40 -34.28 55.95
N ASP A 888 -35.72 -35.40 56.18
CA ASP A 888 -34.74 -36.01 55.29
C ASP A 888 -35.35 -37.02 54.30
N GLU A 889 -36.68 -37.13 54.29
CA GLU A 889 -37.49 -38.10 53.55
C GLU A 889 -37.22 -39.59 53.91
N ASN A 890 -36.51 -39.86 55.01
CA ASN A 890 -36.30 -41.22 55.48
C ASN A 890 -37.43 -41.74 56.36
N VAL A 891 -37.69 -43.04 56.25
CA VAL A 891 -38.67 -43.72 57.11
C VAL A 891 -38.02 -44.09 58.44
N HIS A 892 -38.36 -43.35 59.48
CA HIS A 892 -38.00 -43.63 60.87
C HIS A 892 -39.08 -44.48 61.56
N SER A 893 -38.71 -45.17 62.63
CA SER A 893 -39.64 -45.97 63.43
C SER A 893 -39.57 -45.61 64.92
N LYS A 894 -40.72 -45.39 65.56
CA LYS A 894 -40.84 -45.21 67.02
C LYS A 894 -41.65 -46.36 67.63
N PRO A 895 -41.24 -46.91 68.80
CA PRO A 895 -42.02 -47.93 69.50
C PRO A 895 -43.34 -47.33 70.04
N LEU A 896 -44.46 -48.05 69.87
CA LEU A 896 -45.68 -47.76 70.63
C LEU A 896 -45.43 -48.12 72.10
N PHE A 897 -45.62 -47.16 73.01
CA PHE A 897 -45.60 -47.44 74.44
C PHE A 897 -46.65 -48.51 74.82
N GLU A 898 -46.27 -49.35 75.79
CA GLU A 898 -46.92 -50.58 76.26
C GLU A 898 -48.45 -50.58 76.25
N THR A 899 -49.01 -51.61 75.62
CA THR A 899 -50.44 -51.91 75.50
C THR A 899 -51.18 -52.00 76.86
N ASP A 900 -50.44 -52.15 77.97
CA ASP A 900 -51.02 -52.42 79.29
C ASP A 900 -51.69 -51.20 79.96
N VAL A 901 -51.38 -49.97 79.52
CA VAL A 901 -52.09 -48.79 80.03
C VAL A 901 -53.54 -48.76 79.53
N LEU A 902 -53.81 -49.28 78.33
CA LEU A 902 -55.15 -49.25 77.72
C LEU A 902 -56.07 -50.39 78.21
N SER A 903 -55.52 -51.55 78.56
CA SER A 903 -56.28 -52.68 79.11
C SER A 903 -56.69 -52.46 80.57
N SER A 904 -55.82 -51.87 81.38
CA SER A 904 -56.04 -51.58 82.81
C SER A 904 -57.36 -50.84 83.10
N TRP A 905 -57.73 -49.90 82.22
CA TRP A 905 -58.96 -49.13 82.40
C TRP A 905 -60.23 -49.92 82.09
N ARG A 906 -60.16 -50.97 81.25
CA ARG A 906 -61.29 -51.86 80.93
C ARG A 906 -61.70 -52.72 82.13
N GLU A 907 -60.73 -53.08 82.99
CA GLU A 907 -61.02 -53.78 84.25
C GLU A 907 -61.70 -52.86 85.27
N SER A 908 -61.19 -51.63 85.41
CA SER A 908 -61.72 -50.62 86.33
C SER A 908 -63.20 -50.25 86.04
N ALA A 909 -63.61 -50.25 84.77
CA ALA A 909 -65.00 -50.01 84.38
C ALA A 909 -65.96 -51.15 84.76
N LYS A 910 -65.48 -52.41 84.75
CA LYS A 910 -66.31 -53.58 85.14
C LYS A 910 -66.54 -53.67 86.64
N GLN A 911 -65.69 -53.04 87.46
CA GLN A 911 -65.85 -53.04 88.92
C GLN A 911 -66.85 -51.99 89.45
N GLY A 912 -67.53 -51.25 88.56
CA GLY A 912 -68.65 -50.38 88.94
C GLY A 912 -68.26 -49.08 89.64
N THR A 913 -66.98 -48.70 89.59
CA THR A 913 -66.43 -47.53 90.30
C THR A 913 -66.41 -46.24 89.47
N LEU A 914 -66.84 -46.28 88.21
CA LEU A 914 -66.79 -45.15 87.26
C LEU A 914 -68.11 -44.39 87.18
N ALA A 915 -68.04 -43.06 87.15
CA ALA A 915 -69.21 -42.20 87.03
C ALA A 915 -69.88 -42.33 85.64
N GLN A 916 -71.21 -42.21 85.59
CA GLN A 916 -72.05 -42.39 84.38
C GLN A 916 -71.54 -41.64 83.14
N LYS A 917 -70.99 -40.43 83.29
CA LYS A 917 -70.43 -39.64 82.17
C LYS A 917 -69.25 -40.32 81.48
N TYR A 918 -68.42 -41.05 82.24
CA TYR A 918 -67.32 -41.82 81.67
C TYR A 918 -67.85 -43.03 80.90
N LEU A 919 -68.90 -43.69 81.38
CA LEU A 919 -69.53 -44.81 80.65
C LEU A 919 -70.15 -44.36 79.31
N GLU A 920 -70.75 -43.17 79.25
CA GLU A 920 -71.27 -42.62 77.99
C GLU A 920 -70.13 -42.27 77.02
N ALA A 921 -69.07 -41.59 77.49
CA ALA A 921 -67.89 -41.32 76.68
C ALA A 921 -67.21 -42.62 76.20
N MET A 922 -67.19 -43.66 77.05
CA MET A 922 -66.70 -45.00 76.70
C MET A 922 -67.52 -45.64 75.58
N ALA A 923 -68.85 -45.61 75.68
CA ALA A 923 -69.71 -46.16 74.64
C ALA A 923 -69.50 -45.44 73.30
N VAL A 924 -69.25 -44.13 73.33
CA VAL A 924 -68.88 -43.36 72.13
C VAL A 924 -67.52 -43.79 71.59
N ILE A 925 -66.51 -43.96 72.44
CA ILE A 925 -65.17 -44.40 72.03
C ILE A 925 -65.21 -45.82 71.46
N GLU A 926 -65.93 -46.76 72.09
CA GLU A 926 -66.09 -48.12 71.58
C GLU A 926 -66.83 -48.11 70.23
N HIS A 927 -67.88 -47.31 70.09
CA HIS A 927 -68.57 -47.14 68.81
C HIS A 927 -67.67 -46.52 67.73
N MET A 928 -66.83 -45.54 68.10
CA MET A 928 -65.86 -44.95 67.19
C MET A 928 -64.77 -45.95 66.79
N GLN A 929 -64.24 -46.75 67.72
CA GLN A 929 -63.26 -47.80 67.42
C GLN A 929 -63.85 -48.85 66.49
N GLU A 930 -65.10 -49.27 66.71
CA GLU A 930 -65.78 -50.23 65.85
C GLU A 930 -66.00 -49.66 64.44
N LYS A 931 -66.40 -48.38 64.33
CA LYS A 931 -66.46 -47.68 63.03
C LYS A 931 -65.10 -47.56 62.36
N LEU A 932 -64.05 -47.30 63.12
CA LEU A 932 -62.69 -47.17 62.58
C LEU A 932 -62.22 -48.52 62.04
N LEU A 933 -62.51 -49.62 62.76
CA LEU A 933 -62.20 -50.98 62.31
C LEU A 933 -63.03 -51.37 61.07
N GLU A 934 -64.29 -50.95 60.98
CA GLU A 934 -65.09 -51.10 59.76
C GLU A 934 -64.52 -50.31 58.58
N VAL A 935 -64.09 -49.06 58.81
CA VAL A 935 -63.47 -48.22 57.79
C VAL A 935 -62.14 -48.84 57.34
N GLU A 936 -61.33 -49.34 58.27
CA GLU A 936 -60.08 -50.04 57.97
C GLU A 936 -60.33 -51.32 57.17
N ASN A 937 -61.30 -52.15 57.56
CA ASN A 937 -61.68 -53.33 56.79
C ASN A 937 -62.20 -52.97 55.39
N ARG A 938 -62.94 -51.86 55.26
CA ARG A 938 -63.40 -51.34 53.96
C ARG A 938 -62.24 -50.85 53.10
N ALA A 939 -61.28 -50.14 53.70
CA ALA A 939 -60.06 -49.67 53.03
C ALA A 939 -59.22 -50.86 52.56
N ARG A 940 -59.00 -51.86 53.43
CA ARG A 940 -58.26 -53.08 53.09
C ARG A 940 -58.92 -53.85 51.94
N GLN A 941 -60.25 -53.97 51.94
CA GLN A 941 -60.98 -54.55 50.81
C GLN A 941 -60.91 -53.70 49.53
N ALA A 942 -60.81 -52.38 49.65
CA ALA A 942 -60.63 -51.49 48.50
C ALA A 942 -59.22 -51.62 47.92
N GLU A 943 -58.20 -51.71 48.77
CA GLU A 943 -56.81 -52.00 48.39
C GLU A 943 -56.71 -53.36 47.70
N GLU A 944 -57.29 -54.42 48.27
CA GLU A 944 -57.25 -55.76 47.67
C GLU A 944 -57.91 -55.79 46.29
N LYS A 945 -59.01 -55.03 46.09
CA LYS A 945 -59.65 -54.85 44.79
C LYS A 945 -58.82 -54.02 43.82
N PHE A 946 -58.13 -53.00 44.32
CA PHE A 946 -57.23 -52.18 43.51
C PHE A 946 -56.04 -53.02 43.04
N GLU A 947 -55.44 -53.81 43.91
CA GLU A 947 -54.33 -54.71 43.59
C GLU A 947 -54.76 -55.75 42.55
N ASP A 948 -55.94 -56.37 42.72
CA ASP A 948 -56.48 -57.34 41.75
C ASP A 948 -56.83 -56.68 40.40
N ALA A 949 -57.26 -55.41 40.40
CA ALA A 949 -57.47 -54.64 39.17
C ALA A 949 -56.14 -54.24 38.51
N TYR A 950 -55.13 -53.90 39.32
CA TYR A 950 -53.80 -53.52 38.87
C TYR A 950 -53.03 -54.72 38.29
N GLU A 951 -53.13 -55.90 38.92
CA GLU A 951 -52.62 -57.14 38.35
C GLU A 951 -53.29 -57.45 37.01
N LYS A 952 -54.62 -57.32 36.90
CA LYS A 952 -55.33 -57.49 35.63
C LYS A 952 -54.86 -56.49 34.57
N LEU A 953 -54.67 -55.22 34.93
CA LEU A 953 -54.13 -54.20 34.04
C LEU A 953 -52.72 -54.58 33.55
N HIS A 954 -51.84 -55.01 34.45
CA HIS A 954 -50.49 -55.49 34.11
C HIS A 954 -50.55 -56.67 33.15
N HIS A 955 -51.39 -57.67 33.42
CA HIS A 955 -51.57 -58.81 32.52
C HIS A 955 -52.10 -58.38 31.15
N THR A 956 -52.99 -57.38 31.08
CA THR A 956 -53.46 -56.83 29.79
C THR A 956 -52.38 -56.04 29.05
N LEU A 957 -51.53 -55.29 29.76
CA LEU A 957 -50.41 -54.56 29.16
C LEU A 957 -49.36 -55.50 28.60
N ILE A 958 -49.05 -56.59 29.30
CA ILE A 958 -48.16 -57.64 28.82
C ILE A 958 -48.75 -58.28 27.56
N LYS A 959 -50.03 -58.69 27.59
CA LYS A 959 -50.71 -59.22 26.39
C LYS A 959 -50.74 -58.25 25.22
N ASN A 960 -50.93 -56.94 25.47
CA ASN A 960 -50.88 -55.94 24.42
C ASN A 960 -49.47 -55.80 23.83
N LYS A 961 -48.42 -55.83 24.65
CA LYS A 961 -47.03 -55.86 24.16
C LYS A 961 -46.76 -57.11 23.33
N ASP A 962 -47.18 -58.29 23.79
CA ASP A 962 -47.02 -59.54 23.05
C ASP A 962 -47.77 -59.50 21.71
N LEU A 963 -48.97 -58.91 21.69
CA LEU A 963 -49.75 -58.69 20.46
C LEU A 963 -49.10 -57.66 19.54
N GLU A 964 -48.56 -56.57 20.07
CA GLU A 964 -47.80 -55.58 19.29
C GLU A 964 -46.55 -56.20 18.68
N GLU A 965 -45.84 -57.05 19.41
CA GLU A 965 -44.67 -57.77 18.93
C GLU A 965 -45.06 -58.77 17.82
N LEU A 966 -46.16 -59.50 17.98
CA LEU A 966 -46.77 -60.36 16.95
C LEU A 966 -47.22 -59.59 15.70
N VAL A 967 -47.76 -58.39 15.86
CA VAL A 967 -48.15 -57.52 14.74
C VAL A 967 -46.90 -56.99 14.02
N MET A 968 -45.84 -56.68 14.75
CA MET A 968 -44.58 -56.22 14.18
C MET A 968 -43.84 -57.33 13.44
N THR A 969 -43.84 -58.56 13.96
CA THR A 969 -43.27 -59.73 13.26
C THR A 969 -44.07 -60.08 12.01
N SER A 970 -45.40 -60.16 12.09
CA SER A 970 -46.24 -60.39 10.92
C SER A 970 -46.13 -59.28 9.86
N ARG A 971 -45.94 -58.00 10.26
CA ARG A 971 -45.61 -56.92 9.33
C ARG A 971 -44.26 -57.11 8.65
N LYS A 972 -43.24 -57.60 9.36
CA LYS A 972 -41.93 -57.90 8.77
C LYS A 972 -42.05 -59.07 7.79
N GLU A 973 -42.69 -60.16 8.18
CA GLU A 973 -42.92 -61.33 7.32
C GLU A 973 -43.70 -60.94 6.05
N SER A 974 -44.76 -60.13 6.17
CA SER A 974 -45.51 -59.66 4.98
C SER A 974 -44.72 -58.74 4.05
N LYS A 975 -43.72 -58.02 4.57
CA LYS A 975 -42.80 -57.21 3.75
C LYS A 975 -41.79 -58.10 3.04
N GLU A 976 -41.22 -59.07 3.75
CA GLU A 976 -40.30 -60.06 3.17
C GLU A 976 -41.01 -60.94 2.12
N GLU A 977 -42.27 -61.32 2.32
CA GLU A 977 -43.06 -62.04 1.30
C GLU A 977 -43.31 -61.19 0.06
N LYS A 978 -43.61 -59.89 0.22
CA LYS A 978 -43.76 -58.97 -0.91
C LYS A 978 -42.47 -58.75 -1.68
N GLU A 979 -41.35 -58.51 -0.98
CA GLU A 979 -40.04 -58.38 -1.63
C GLU A 979 -39.66 -59.67 -2.38
N ASN A 980 -39.93 -60.84 -1.80
CA ASN A 980 -39.71 -62.12 -2.48
C ASN A 980 -40.66 -62.35 -3.67
N GLN A 981 -41.89 -61.80 -3.64
CA GLN A 981 -42.83 -61.86 -4.76
C GLN A 981 -42.37 -60.94 -5.90
N ASP A 982 -41.99 -59.71 -5.58
CA ASP A 982 -41.46 -58.75 -6.54
C ASP A 982 -40.18 -59.28 -7.20
N GLU A 983 -39.27 -59.91 -6.44
CA GLU A 983 -38.08 -60.57 -7.00
C GLU A 983 -38.41 -61.76 -7.91
N ARG A 984 -39.50 -62.50 -7.64
CA ARG A 984 -39.95 -63.59 -8.51
C ARG A 984 -40.62 -63.08 -9.77
N GLU A 985 -41.45 -62.05 -9.69
CA GLU A 985 -42.07 -61.42 -10.87
C GLU A 985 -41.00 -60.84 -11.79
N VAL A 986 -39.98 -60.17 -11.25
CA VAL A 986 -38.85 -59.67 -12.04
C VAL A 986 -38.09 -60.81 -12.73
N LYS A 987 -37.86 -61.93 -12.04
CA LYS A 987 -37.21 -63.10 -12.65
C LYS A 987 -38.08 -63.77 -13.72
N GLU A 988 -39.39 -63.86 -13.52
CA GLU A 988 -40.30 -64.40 -14.53
C GLU A 988 -40.41 -63.46 -15.75
N GLU A 989 -40.35 -62.14 -15.57
CA GLU A 989 -40.27 -61.18 -16.69
C GLU A 989 -38.94 -61.29 -17.45
N GLU A 990 -37.81 -61.49 -16.76
CA GLU A 990 -36.51 -61.73 -17.39
C GLU A 990 -36.50 -63.05 -18.17
N GLU A 991 -37.03 -64.14 -17.61
CA GLU A 991 -37.15 -65.44 -18.31
C GLU A 991 -38.09 -65.36 -19.51
N GLN A 992 -39.20 -64.61 -19.42
CA GLN A 992 -40.11 -64.40 -20.55
C GLN A 992 -39.46 -63.57 -21.66
N GLN A 993 -38.66 -62.56 -21.32
CA GLN A 993 -37.89 -61.80 -22.30
C GLN A 993 -36.83 -62.65 -22.99
N GLU A 994 -36.12 -63.51 -22.24
CA GLU A 994 -35.18 -64.47 -22.83
C GLU A 994 -35.90 -65.49 -23.74
N GLU A 995 -37.07 -66.02 -23.35
CA GLU A 995 -37.85 -66.91 -24.22
C GLU A 995 -38.37 -66.21 -25.49
N GLU A 996 -38.78 -64.94 -25.41
CA GLU A 996 -39.18 -64.16 -26.59
C GLU A 996 -37.99 -63.86 -27.51
N GLU A 997 -36.80 -63.57 -26.97
CA GLU A 997 -35.57 -63.44 -27.76
C GLU A 997 -35.20 -64.76 -28.46
N VAL A 998 -35.32 -65.90 -27.78
CA VAL A 998 -35.05 -67.22 -28.37
C VAL A 998 -36.08 -67.56 -29.44
N ARG A 999 -37.38 -67.29 -29.22
CA ARG A 999 -38.43 -67.53 -30.23
C ARG A 999 -38.31 -66.62 -31.44
N SER A 1000 -37.91 -65.37 -31.25
CA SER A 1000 -37.67 -64.44 -32.37
C SER A 1000 -36.43 -64.84 -33.18
N ALA A 1001 -35.39 -65.35 -32.51
CA ALA A 1001 -34.24 -65.96 -33.18
C ALA A 1001 -34.63 -67.21 -33.98
N GLU A 1002 -35.44 -68.12 -33.44
CA GLU A 1002 -35.88 -69.32 -34.16
C GLU A 1002 -36.79 -69.00 -35.36
N ASN A 1003 -37.71 -68.04 -35.23
CA ASN A 1003 -38.59 -67.65 -36.33
C ASN A 1003 -37.84 -66.98 -37.49
N SER A 1004 -36.68 -66.38 -37.25
CA SER A 1004 -35.83 -65.85 -38.32
C SER A 1004 -35.15 -66.95 -39.17
N SER A 1005 -35.08 -68.19 -38.67
CA SER A 1005 -34.41 -69.30 -39.36
C SER A 1005 -35.32 -70.12 -40.29
N LYS A 1006 -36.65 -69.94 -40.22
CA LYS A 1006 -37.61 -70.62 -41.12
C LYS A 1006 -37.77 -69.85 -42.43
N SER A 1007 -36.72 -69.91 -43.25
CA SER A 1007 -36.78 -69.53 -44.66
C SER A 1007 -37.82 -70.39 -45.43
N PRO A 1008 -38.75 -69.78 -46.18
CA PRO A 1008 -39.76 -70.51 -46.91
C PRO A 1008 -39.14 -71.17 -48.15
N LYS A 1009 -38.87 -72.47 -48.03
CA LYS A 1009 -38.75 -73.39 -49.16
C LYS A 1009 -40.16 -73.66 -49.73
N LYS A 1010 -40.35 -73.35 -51.02
CA LYS A 1010 -41.42 -73.73 -51.98
C LYS A 1010 -42.01 -72.45 -52.59
N GLY A 1011 -42.13 -72.28 -53.90
CA GLY A 1011 -41.96 -73.21 -54.99
C GLY A 1011 -42.78 -72.67 -56.16
N HIS A 1012 -42.10 -72.06 -57.13
CA HIS A 1012 -42.35 -72.06 -58.57
C HIS A 1012 -41.45 -71.01 -59.23
#